data_AF-A0A934VFT4-F1
#
_entry.id   AF-A0A934VFT4-F1
#
_cell.length_a   1.000
_cell.length_b   1.000
_cell.length_c   1.000
_cell.angle_alpha   90.00
_cell.angle_beta   90.00
_cell.angle_gamma   90.00
#
_symmetry.space_group_name_H-M   'P 1'
#
loop_
_entity.id
_entity.type
_entity.pdbx_description
1 polymer ?
#
loop_
_entity_poly.entity_id
_entity_poly.type
_entity_poly.pdbx_seq_one_letter_code
_entity_poly.pdbx_strand_id
1 'polypeptide(L)'
;MKNPGNYKMRLQLGAALGIAAMASSSANAAVRTWNGNTDTNYNVPGNWSGGDVPDGNDSGVLGGGGTGITDLAGGISPSTANALNVRGGHVFNINNAGGILNVNANVNVGRGVAGNDNEINHSGGAFNIGGLDMGGNATGGTSTYTLSGTAILSIDAGASARDFDIGGDVGSGDFDTTFAIEGDVATVSLNAAPVLLRSSAIIDLSLGATGIDTIDTTGGFTLQSGAVLTVDGSSYTGGAGTITLFSYGSRTDATEFSTENISGFAGYDVDVVHDEDSIDLVLVAGDPGGLAITSFDTDLYTVAPGEPVTLSWATQGATTVTLDGAPVDANGSTVVNPTVSTTYTLSAGDGVGTVNDTLAVFVLPQINSFTADDTQVGTGDPVSLNWSVSGADSLTLDPGGIDVTAVTPPYVVNPVSSETYTLTATNASGSVGSDVVVSVGPVIDSFSGSQQYVFSGGLVTLGWVADDFTSLTLTADNLIDPPVDSDVTSDSSVDVNPTENMLYTLTASDGVNADVTATFEIVIMPEYPVIPSGPTISVNFHVDDLDALADHQLTMGETAGFVPVDGEFWTNINLGVPSNHEGEALFPSTQLIDDTGNASAATIAPSVDSSYFVGYAASAASEALELGLPGDDDNLFNSYLALNGPNGDGTPADLAILDISGLGSEYTSGGYTLIIYSDSDRRNNSANKRQSLYTLTPSGGSAVTAFVEDDDPADGINIFDNTYVFSDYVDDGDDYSNFVIFEGLTSASFSLEISSPDGGRGAISGFQIIGGTGLPADPLKLSVVGNGANLDFEWNSLAGMSYNLRGSASLDSDPATWPIVTGQNGILATPPNNTLSIPRPVDDKFFYVVEEFPTP
;
A
#
# COMPACT_ATOMS: atom_id res chain seq x y z
N MET A 1 -24.69 39.39 -78.03
CA MET A 1 -25.06 40.82 -78.20
C MET A 1 -24.47 41.57 -77.01
N LYS A 2 -23.64 42.60 -77.06
CA LYS A 2 -22.99 43.39 -78.10
C LYS A 2 -21.71 43.97 -77.44
N ASN A 3 -20.55 43.79 -78.06
CA ASN A 3 -19.48 44.80 -78.10
C ASN A 3 -19.86 45.80 -79.25
N PRO A 4 -19.19 46.93 -79.58
CA PRO A 4 -17.84 47.41 -79.17
C PRO A 4 -17.66 48.96 -79.09
N GLY A 5 -16.39 49.40 -78.94
CA GLY A 5 -15.86 50.70 -79.39
C GLY A 5 -14.46 50.97 -78.80
N ASN A 6 -13.38 50.32 -79.27
CA ASN A 6 -12.43 50.72 -80.35
C ASN A 6 -11.75 52.10 -80.15
N TYR A 7 -10.46 52.36 -80.44
CA TYR A 7 -9.20 51.64 -80.69
C TYR A 7 -8.14 52.72 -81.06
N LYS A 8 -6.84 52.38 -80.95
CA LYS A 8 -5.64 52.89 -81.69
C LYS A 8 -4.77 54.08 -81.18
N MET A 9 -3.58 53.69 -80.69
CA MET A 9 -2.22 53.88 -81.23
C MET A 9 -1.64 55.26 -81.62
N ARG A 10 -0.44 55.53 -81.01
CA ARG A 10 0.80 56.20 -81.50
C ARG A 10 0.72 57.74 -81.74
N LEU A 11 1.72 58.60 -81.49
CA LEU A 11 3.17 58.56 -81.78
C LEU A 11 3.90 59.81 -81.18
N GLN A 12 5.19 59.66 -80.84
CA GLN A 12 6.38 60.57 -81.00
C GLN A 12 6.45 62.08 -80.61
N LEU A 13 7.50 62.36 -79.79
CA LEU A 13 8.66 63.28 -79.94
C LEU A 13 8.51 64.81 -80.16
N GLY A 14 9.15 65.57 -79.25
CA GLY A 14 9.61 66.95 -79.46
C GLY A 14 10.84 67.29 -78.60
N ALA A 15 11.94 67.69 -79.25
CA ALA A 15 13.18 68.26 -78.69
C ALA A 15 12.93 69.70 -78.13
N ALA A 16 13.78 70.41 -77.38
CA ALA A 16 15.24 70.44 -77.24
C ALA A 16 15.68 71.32 -76.03
N LEU A 17 16.80 70.94 -75.41
CA LEU A 17 17.95 71.75 -74.93
C LEU A 17 17.75 73.00 -74.05
N GLY A 18 18.33 72.95 -72.83
CA GLY A 18 19.07 74.09 -72.27
C GLY A 18 19.04 74.24 -70.73
N ILE A 19 20.04 73.66 -70.05
CA ILE A 19 20.80 74.15 -68.86
C ILE A 19 21.39 72.93 -68.13
N ALA A 20 22.72 72.82 -68.15
CA ALA A 20 23.46 71.78 -67.43
C ALA A 20 23.50 72.12 -65.94
N ALA A 21 22.54 71.59 -65.19
CA ALA A 21 22.71 71.32 -63.76
C ALA A 21 23.42 69.96 -63.65
N MET A 22 24.56 69.90 -62.96
CA MET A 22 25.10 68.61 -62.52
C MET A 22 24.20 68.11 -61.40
N ALA A 23 23.10 67.45 -61.79
CA ALA A 23 22.32 66.62 -60.90
C ALA A 23 23.17 65.37 -60.61
N SER A 24 23.64 65.21 -59.37
CA SER A 24 23.97 63.90 -58.85
C SER A 24 22.69 63.07 -58.90
N SER A 25 22.60 62.12 -59.83
CA SER A 25 21.58 61.09 -59.79
C SER A 25 21.74 60.34 -58.48
N SER A 26 20.78 60.45 -57.57
CA SER A 26 20.62 59.48 -56.49
C SER A 26 20.32 58.14 -57.14
N ALA A 27 21.34 57.28 -57.29
CA ALA A 27 21.14 55.88 -57.62
C ALA A 27 20.24 55.30 -56.53
N ASN A 28 19.23 54.52 -56.92
CA ASN A 28 18.41 53.79 -55.95
C ASN A 28 19.33 52.86 -55.15
N ALA A 29 19.28 52.92 -53.82
CA ALA A 29 20.00 52.02 -52.92
C ALA A 29 19.76 50.55 -53.31
N ALA A 30 20.81 49.78 -53.62
CA ALA A 30 20.66 48.38 -53.94
C ALA A 30 20.73 47.52 -52.67
N VAL A 31 20.01 46.41 -52.65
CA VAL A 31 20.18 45.37 -51.64
C VAL A 31 21.16 44.34 -52.20
N ARG A 32 22.29 44.15 -51.54
CA ARG A 32 23.32 43.17 -51.87
C ARG A 32 23.23 42.01 -50.89
N THR A 33 22.84 40.85 -51.40
CA THR A 33 22.70 39.63 -50.60
C THR A 33 23.90 38.72 -50.80
N TRP A 34 24.45 38.19 -49.72
CA TRP A 34 25.45 37.14 -49.74
C TRP A 34 24.90 35.91 -50.46
N ASN A 35 25.61 35.44 -51.49
CA ASN A 35 25.11 34.38 -52.37
C ASN A 35 25.35 32.95 -51.84
N GLY A 36 25.95 32.81 -50.65
CA GLY A 36 26.24 31.52 -50.03
C GLY A 36 27.50 30.82 -50.55
N ASN A 37 28.43 31.55 -51.17
CA ASN A 37 29.73 31.00 -51.57
C ASN A 37 30.54 30.50 -50.35
N THR A 38 31.36 29.46 -50.55
CA THR A 38 32.27 28.91 -49.54
C THR A 38 33.49 29.79 -49.27
N ASP A 39 33.76 30.75 -50.16
CA ASP A 39 34.76 31.79 -49.91
C ASP A 39 34.22 32.75 -48.85
N THR A 40 34.77 32.71 -47.63
CA THR A 40 34.31 33.51 -46.49
C THR A 40 34.72 34.99 -46.59
N ASN A 41 35.57 35.37 -47.55
CA ASN A 41 36.10 36.72 -47.60
C ASN A 41 35.00 37.74 -48.00
N TYR A 42 34.66 38.65 -47.08
CA TYR A 42 33.65 39.71 -47.28
C TYR A 42 33.94 40.56 -48.53
N ASN A 43 35.23 40.80 -48.82
CA ASN A 43 35.69 41.77 -49.81
C ASN A 43 35.69 41.25 -51.26
N VAL A 44 35.25 40.03 -51.51
CA VAL A 44 35.23 39.44 -52.87
C VAL A 44 33.90 39.77 -53.55
N PRO A 45 33.87 40.58 -54.63
CA PRO A 45 32.62 41.00 -55.28
C PRO A 45 31.76 39.82 -55.78
N GLY A 46 32.40 38.70 -56.15
CA GLY A 46 31.73 37.48 -56.58
C GLY A 46 30.91 36.77 -55.49
N ASN A 47 31.04 37.16 -54.22
CA ASN A 47 30.26 36.61 -53.11
C ASN A 47 28.92 37.35 -52.89
N TRP A 48 28.69 38.44 -53.62
CA TRP A 48 27.53 39.31 -53.47
C TRP A 48 26.60 39.30 -54.69
N SER A 49 25.30 39.44 -54.46
CA SER A 49 24.32 39.57 -55.53
C SER A 49 24.60 40.80 -56.39
N GLY A 50 24.72 40.60 -57.70
CA GLY A 50 25.08 41.66 -58.65
C GLY A 50 26.59 41.83 -58.86
N GLY A 51 27.43 41.06 -58.16
CA GLY A 51 28.89 41.03 -58.41
C GLY A 51 29.67 42.22 -57.86
N ASP A 52 29.10 42.95 -56.89
CA ASP A 52 29.71 44.11 -56.23
C ASP A 52 29.59 43.95 -54.71
N VAL A 53 30.65 44.29 -53.97
CA VAL A 53 30.62 44.41 -52.50
C VAL A 53 29.72 45.60 -52.14
N PRO A 54 28.81 45.48 -51.13
CA PRO A 54 28.00 46.61 -50.73
C PRO A 54 28.86 47.81 -50.31
N ASP A 55 28.34 49.00 -50.60
CA ASP A 55 28.96 50.28 -50.30
C ASP A 55 28.03 51.18 -49.47
N GLY A 56 28.46 52.40 -49.15
CA GLY A 56 27.70 53.33 -48.30
C GLY A 56 26.29 53.73 -48.80
N ASN A 57 25.91 53.39 -50.03
CA ASN A 57 24.54 53.56 -50.54
C ASN A 57 23.73 52.25 -50.56
N ASP A 58 24.38 51.09 -50.43
CA ASP A 58 23.77 49.77 -50.55
C ASP A 58 23.45 49.16 -49.18
N SER A 59 22.41 48.33 -49.09
CA SER A 59 22.16 47.51 -47.90
C SER A 59 22.73 46.10 -48.07
N GLY A 60 23.56 45.65 -47.14
CA GLY A 60 24.10 44.30 -47.10
C GLY A 60 23.16 43.32 -46.37
N VAL A 61 22.98 42.13 -46.93
CA VAL A 61 22.26 41.02 -46.29
C VAL A 61 23.13 39.77 -46.30
N LEU A 62 23.65 39.40 -45.13
CA LEU A 62 24.30 38.12 -44.87
C LEU A 62 23.20 37.11 -44.45
N GLY A 63 22.73 36.31 -45.41
CA GLY A 63 21.62 35.36 -45.18
C GLY A 63 20.90 34.80 -46.43
N GLY A 64 21.42 35.01 -47.64
CA GLY A 64 20.76 34.65 -48.91
C GLY A 64 20.69 33.18 -49.29
N GLY A 65 20.89 32.24 -48.36
CA GLY A 65 20.87 30.80 -48.67
C GLY A 65 21.19 29.80 -47.54
N GLY A 66 21.34 30.21 -46.28
CA GLY A 66 21.67 29.33 -45.13
C GLY A 66 22.93 29.73 -44.36
N THR A 67 23.36 28.89 -43.40
CA THR A 67 24.41 29.09 -42.37
C THR A 67 25.83 29.34 -42.93
N GLY A 68 26.06 30.52 -43.49
CA GLY A 68 27.36 30.93 -44.02
C GLY A 68 28.27 31.55 -42.96
N ILE A 69 29.57 31.58 -43.25
CA ILE A 69 30.57 32.33 -42.48
C ILE A 69 31.11 33.43 -43.38
N THR A 70 31.23 34.63 -42.82
CA THR A 70 31.94 35.73 -43.48
C THR A 70 33.03 36.27 -42.58
N ASP A 71 34.25 36.30 -43.09
CA ASP A 71 35.42 36.83 -42.41
C ASP A 71 35.81 38.16 -43.03
N LEU A 72 35.86 39.19 -42.19
CA LEU A 72 36.38 40.49 -42.57
C LEU A 72 37.83 40.64 -42.12
N ALA A 73 38.74 40.05 -42.90
CA ALA A 73 40.19 40.21 -42.72
C ALA A 73 40.76 41.27 -43.68
N GLY A 74 41.50 42.26 -43.15
CA GLY A 74 42.47 43.03 -43.95
C GLY A 74 42.17 44.50 -44.30
N GLY A 75 41.34 45.22 -43.54
CA GLY A 75 41.18 46.68 -43.68
C GLY A 75 40.34 47.12 -44.88
N ILE A 76 39.32 47.93 -44.63
CA ILE A 76 38.44 48.50 -45.65
C ILE A 76 38.40 50.01 -45.53
N SER A 77 38.36 50.70 -46.67
CA SER A 77 37.99 52.12 -46.75
C SER A 77 37.41 52.42 -48.15
N PRO A 78 36.26 53.12 -48.29
CA PRO A 78 35.29 53.55 -47.27
C PRO A 78 33.87 52.96 -47.46
N SER A 79 33.17 52.76 -46.34
CA SER A 79 31.75 52.36 -46.19
C SER A 79 31.35 51.02 -46.83
N THR A 80 31.00 50.03 -46.01
CA THR A 80 30.60 48.69 -46.48
C THR A 80 29.10 48.54 -46.72
N ALA A 81 28.29 49.38 -46.11
CA ALA A 81 26.85 49.36 -46.30
C ALA A 81 26.23 50.63 -45.72
N ASN A 82 25.11 51.05 -46.29
CA ASN A 82 24.14 51.87 -45.61
C ASN A 82 23.53 51.13 -44.41
N ALA A 83 23.09 49.87 -44.56
CA ALA A 83 22.58 49.03 -43.47
C ALA A 83 23.07 47.58 -43.62
N LEU A 84 23.27 46.87 -42.51
CA LEU A 84 23.75 45.48 -42.53
C LEU A 84 22.77 44.56 -41.80
N ASN A 85 22.55 43.37 -42.34
CA ASN A 85 21.65 42.38 -41.79
C ASN A 85 22.35 41.03 -41.70
N VAL A 86 22.49 40.49 -40.49
CA VAL A 86 23.04 39.15 -40.22
C VAL A 86 21.89 38.24 -39.80
N ARG A 87 21.50 37.30 -40.68
CA ARG A 87 20.24 36.55 -40.55
C ARG A 87 20.38 35.13 -41.12
N GLY A 88 19.50 34.22 -40.72
CA GLY A 88 19.45 32.86 -41.25
C GLY A 88 20.58 31.92 -40.77
N GLY A 89 21.10 32.16 -39.57
CA GLY A 89 22.17 31.39 -38.93
C GLY A 89 23.57 31.70 -39.46
N HIS A 90 23.77 32.94 -39.92
CA HIS A 90 25.04 33.39 -40.51
C HIS A 90 25.98 33.90 -39.42
N VAL A 91 27.27 33.58 -39.55
CA VAL A 91 28.34 34.03 -38.64
C VAL A 91 29.18 35.10 -39.34
N PHE A 92 29.32 36.27 -38.73
CA PHE A 92 30.12 37.37 -39.25
C PHE A 92 31.30 37.69 -38.31
N ASN A 93 32.50 37.32 -38.73
CA ASN A 93 33.72 37.54 -37.97
C ASN A 93 34.39 38.85 -38.39
N ILE A 94 34.56 39.76 -37.44
CA ILE A 94 35.26 41.04 -37.59
C ILE A 94 36.58 40.95 -36.81
N ASN A 95 37.68 40.77 -37.52
CA ASN A 95 39.03 40.62 -36.95
C ASN A 95 40.01 41.65 -37.52
N ASN A 96 39.52 42.85 -37.78
CA ASN A 96 40.23 43.90 -38.51
C ASN A 96 41.15 44.72 -37.60
N ALA A 97 42.21 44.09 -37.07
CA ALA A 97 43.15 44.72 -36.15
C ALA A 97 43.68 46.08 -36.66
N GLY A 98 43.26 47.17 -36.00
CA GLY A 98 43.66 48.55 -36.30
C GLY A 98 42.92 49.23 -37.47
N GLY A 99 41.93 48.59 -38.10
CA GLY A 99 41.10 49.19 -39.15
C GLY A 99 39.75 49.69 -38.64
N ILE A 100 39.02 50.44 -39.48
CA ILE A 100 37.70 51.00 -39.18
C ILE A 100 36.67 50.45 -40.17
N LEU A 101 35.61 49.84 -39.67
CA LEU A 101 34.40 49.42 -40.40
C LEU A 101 33.29 50.43 -40.12
N ASN A 102 32.61 50.94 -41.16
CA ASN A 102 31.50 51.88 -41.00
C ASN A 102 30.23 51.35 -41.68
N VAL A 103 29.13 51.30 -40.93
CA VAL A 103 27.76 51.10 -41.44
C VAL A 103 26.94 52.32 -41.06
N ASN A 104 26.38 53.02 -42.06
CA ASN A 104 25.78 54.34 -41.84
C ASN A 104 24.48 54.32 -41.01
N ALA A 105 23.74 53.20 -41.04
CA ALA A 105 22.47 52.99 -40.35
C ALA A 105 22.56 51.71 -39.49
N ASN A 106 21.42 51.03 -39.29
CA ASN A 106 21.34 49.92 -38.35
C ASN A 106 22.03 48.65 -38.86
N VAL A 107 22.74 48.00 -37.93
CA VAL A 107 23.09 46.58 -38.00
C VAL A 107 21.98 45.80 -37.31
N ASN A 108 21.36 44.87 -38.04
CA ASN A 108 20.31 44.02 -37.51
C ASN A 108 20.81 42.57 -37.41
N VAL A 109 20.65 41.94 -36.25
CA VAL A 109 21.03 40.54 -36.02
C VAL A 109 19.75 39.73 -35.73
N GLY A 110 19.48 38.70 -36.55
CA GLY A 110 18.34 37.79 -36.38
C GLY A 110 16.95 38.36 -36.74
N ARG A 111 16.83 39.66 -37.04
CA ARG A 111 15.54 40.31 -37.27
C ARG A 111 14.76 39.77 -38.48
N GLY A 112 13.49 39.39 -38.29
CA GLY A 112 12.50 39.21 -39.35
C GLY A 112 12.69 38.00 -40.30
N VAL A 113 13.49 37.00 -39.94
CA VAL A 113 13.68 35.76 -40.73
C VAL A 113 13.80 34.57 -39.79
N ALA A 114 13.27 33.41 -40.19
CA ALA A 114 13.41 32.14 -39.47
C ALA A 114 14.85 31.59 -39.58
N GLY A 115 15.52 31.37 -38.45
CA GLY A 115 16.85 30.75 -38.40
C GLY A 115 17.57 30.97 -37.06
N ASN A 116 18.13 29.90 -36.50
CA ASN A 116 18.89 29.89 -35.25
C ASN A 116 20.36 30.30 -35.49
N ASP A 117 21.05 30.77 -34.46
CA ASP A 117 22.52 30.95 -34.41
C ASP A 117 23.08 32.06 -35.32
N ASN A 118 22.47 33.25 -35.26
CA ASN A 118 23.02 34.44 -35.95
C ASN A 118 24.11 35.06 -35.07
N GLU A 119 25.32 35.23 -35.59
CA GLU A 119 26.47 35.57 -34.75
C GLU A 119 27.31 36.69 -35.38
N ILE A 120 27.71 37.66 -34.56
CA ILE A 120 28.77 38.60 -34.88
C ILE A 120 29.89 38.42 -33.87
N ASN A 121 31.08 38.04 -34.35
CA ASN A 121 32.28 37.90 -33.53
C ASN A 121 33.25 39.04 -33.83
N HIS A 122 33.32 40.02 -32.93
CA HIS A 122 34.12 41.20 -33.09
C HIS A 122 35.34 41.15 -32.17
N SER A 123 36.50 40.81 -32.73
CA SER A 123 37.75 40.55 -31.98
C SER A 123 38.85 41.60 -32.20
N GLY A 124 38.68 42.51 -33.17
CA GLY A 124 39.62 43.61 -33.38
C GLY A 124 39.19 44.65 -34.42
N GLY A 125 39.66 45.88 -34.22
CA GLY A 125 39.32 47.04 -35.07
C GLY A 125 38.15 47.85 -34.50
N ALA A 126 37.85 48.97 -35.13
CA ALA A 126 36.67 49.77 -34.80
C ALA A 126 35.50 49.42 -35.72
N PHE A 127 34.32 49.19 -35.16
CA PHE A 127 33.07 49.02 -35.88
C PHE A 127 32.11 50.14 -35.51
N ASN A 128 31.99 51.12 -36.42
CA ASN A 128 31.12 52.27 -36.26
C ASN A 128 29.79 51.99 -36.96
N ILE A 129 28.69 52.07 -36.23
CA ILE A 129 27.36 51.75 -36.73
C ILE A 129 26.36 52.85 -36.35
N GLY A 130 25.33 53.02 -37.17
CA GLY A 130 24.24 53.95 -36.87
C GLY A 130 23.21 53.42 -35.87
N GLY A 131 23.26 52.13 -35.52
CA GLY A 131 22.40 51.50 -34.53
C GLY A 131 22.59 49.99 -34.51
N LEU A 132 22.32 49.35 -33.37
CA LEU A 132 22.32 47.91 -33.19
C LEU A 132 20.92 47.45 -32.78
N ASP A 133 20.34 46.57 -33.59
CA ASP A 133 19.00 45.99 -33.38
C ASP A 133 19.16 44.46 -33.40
N MET A 134 19.16 43.85 -32.21
CA MET A 134 19.33 42.41 -32.02
C MET A 134 18.04 41.81 -31.53
N GLY A 135 17.53 40.81 -32.24
CA GLY A 135 16.27 40.15 -31.91
C GLY A 135 15.15 40.40 -32.92
N GLY A 136 13.98 39.78 -32.71
CA GLY A 136 12.84 39.86 -33.62
C GLY A 136 12.71 38.67 -34.58
N ASN A 137 13.12 37.47 -34.15
CA ASN A 137 12.89 36.24 -34.90
C ASN A 137 11.46 35.73 -34.64
N ALA A 138 10.59 35.83 -35.64
CA ALA A 138 9.19 35.46 -35.51
C ALA A 138 8.95 33.94 -35.26
N THR A 139 9.98 33.10 -35.33
CA THR A 139 9.83 31.62 -35.38
C THR A 139 10.81 30.81 -34.53
N GLY A 140 11.67 31.43 -33.72
CA GLY A 140 12.69 30.71 -32.93
C GLY A 140 14.11 30.86 -33.44
N GLY A 141 15.04 31.13 -32.51
CA GLY A 141 16.49 31.15 -32.74
C GLY A 141 17.26 32.16 -31.88
N THR A 142 18.54 31.87 -31.64
CA THR A 142 19.50 32.72 -30.90
C THR A 142 20.12 33.79 -31.79
N SER A 143 20.50 34.92 -31.17
CA SER A 143 21.29 35.97 -31.82
C SER A 143 22.36 36.45 -30.87
N THR A 144 23.62 36.37 -31.29
CA THR A 144 24.77 36.69 -30.44
C THR A 144 25.65 37.76 -31.09
N TYR A 145 26.07 38.73 -30.29
CA TYR A 145 27.15 39.63 -30.63
C TYR A 145 28.20 39.52 -29.52
N THR A 146 29.40 39.09 -29.87
CA THR A 146 30.51 38.98 -28.92
C THR A 146 31.60 39.99 -29.26
N LEU A 147 31.95 40.84 -28.30
CA LEU A 147 33.05 41.78 -28.37
C LEU A 147 34.23 41.23 -27.55
N SER A 148 35.40 41.10 -28.17
CA SER A 148 36.60 40.55 -27.51
C SER A 148 37.90 41.15 -28.05
N GLY A 149 39.03 40.81 -27.43
CA GLY A 149 40.35 41.20 -27.92
C GLY A 149 40.56 42.71 -27.93
N THR A 150 40.80 43.31 -29.10
CA THR A 150 41.06 44.77 -29.25
C THR A 150 39.94 45.48 -30.02
N ALA A 151 38.74 44.91 -29.96
CA ALA A 151 37.59 45.40 -30.69
C ALA A 151 36.98 46.65 -30.05
N ILE A 152 36.53 47.59 -30.88
CA ILE A 152 35.85 48.82 -30.45
C ILE A 152 34.53 48.91 -31.18
N LEU A 153 33.40 48.76 -30.48
CA LEU A 153 32.08 49.03 -31.04
C LEU A 153 31.70 50.48 -30.75
N SER A 154 31.43 51.26 -31.80
CA SER A 154 30.91 52.62 -31.66
C SER A 154 29.54 52.71 -32.32
N ILE A 155 28.56 53.20 -31.58
CA ILE A 155 27.22 53.46 -32.08
C ILE A 155 26.97 54.96 -32.04
N ASP A 156 26.81 55.55 -33.22
CA ASP A 156 26.49 56.96 -33.39
C ASP A 156 25.18 57.07 -34.17
N ALA A 157 24.11 56.93 -33.42
CA ALA A 157 22.77 56.91 -33.97
C ALA A 157 22.21 58.33 -34.03
N GLY A 158 21.91 58.79 -35.23
CA GLY A 158 21.25 60.08 -35.41
C GLY A 158 19.82 60.05 -34.86
N ALA A 159 19.61 60.43 -33.61
CA ALA A 159 18.31 60.73 -32.96
C ALA A 159 17.12 59.80 -33.33
N SER A 160 17.37 58.51 -33.57
CA SER A 160 16.32 57.49 -33.71
C SER A 160 16.07 56.79 -32.38
N ALA A 161 14.97 56.04 -32.27
CA ALA A 161 14.53 55.45 -30.99
C ALA A 161 15.04 54.02 -30.77
N ARG A 162 15.98 53.52 -31.58
CA ARG A 162 16.36 52.09 -31.64
C ARG A 162 17.84 51.94 -31.98
N ASP A 163 18.65 52.41 -31.06
CA ASP A 163 20.05 52.69 -31.34
C ASP A 163 20.96 51.63 -30.68
N PHE A 164 20.60 51.13 -29.49
CA PHE A 164 21.10 49.87 -28.93
C PHE A 164 19.93 49.07 -28.34
N ASP A 165 19.34 48.20 -29.15
CA ASP A 165 18.12 47.44 -28.83
C ASP A 165 18.44 45.95 -28.83
N ILE A 166 18.37 45.32 -27.64
CA ILE A 166 18.71 43.90 -27.44
C ILE A 166 17.46 43.15 -26.97
N GLY A 167 17.13 42.07 -27.68
CA GLY A 167 16.01 41.17 -27.40
C GLY A 167 14.85 41.32 -28.39
N GLY A 168 13.88 40.42 -28.33
CA GLY A 168 12.76 40.36 -29.29
C GLY A 168 11.69 41.43 -29.09
N ASP A 169 11.13 41.95 -30.19
CA ASP A 169 9.89 42.74 -30.14
C ASP A 169 8.74 41.91 -29.54
N VAL A 170 8.03 42.50 -28.57
CA VAL A 170 6.95 41.85 -27.81
C VAL A 170 5.92 41.21 -28.74
N GLY A 171 5.74 39.87 -28.69
CA GLY A 171 4.58 39.21 -29.32
C GLY A 171 4.79 37.94 -30.16
N SER A 172 6.00 37.39 -30.32
CA SER A 172 6.18 36.04 -30.88
C SER A 172 7.56 35.47 -30.54
N GLY A 173 7.63 34.69 -29.45
CA GLY A 173 8.79 33.93 -29.01
C GLY A 173 9.93 34.78 -28.43
N ASP A 174 10.03 34.79 -27.10
CA ASP A 174 11.21 35.26 -26.36
C ASP A 174 12.31 34.23 -26.58
N PHE A 175 13.32 34.57 -27.37
CA PHE A 175 14.48 33.70 -27.60
C PHE A 175 15.75 34.46 -27.21
N ASP A 176 16.64 33.73 -26.55
CA ASP A 176 17.88 34.24 -25.97
C ASP A 176 18.68 35.07 -27.00
N THR A 177 18.80 36.37 -26.70
CA THR A 177 19.59 37.32 -27.50
C THR A 177 20.73 37.82 -26.64
N THR A 178 21.95 37.40 -26.96
CA THR A 178 23.12 37.63 -26.12
C THR A 178 24.00 38.74 -26.69
N PHE A 179 24.22 39.78 -25.90
CA PHE A 179 25.32 40.73 -26.14
C PHE A 179 26.43 40.44 -25.13
N ALA A 180 27.60 40.03 -25.62
CA ALA A 180 28.70 39.55 -24.80
C ALA A 180 29.94 40.46 -24.91
N ILE A 181 30.61 40.67 -23.79
CA ILE A 181 31.94 41.30 -23.72
C ILE A 181 32.92 40.37 -23.01
N GLU A 182 34.06 40.09 -23.64
CA GLU A 182 35.10 39.22 -23.12
C GLU A 182 36.44 39.97 -22.96
N GLY A 183 36.87 40.17 -21.71
CA GLY A 183 38.18 40.71 -21.34
C GLY A 183 38.27 42.24 -21.21
N ASP A 184 39.51 42.73 -21.04
CA ASP A 184 39.81 44.09 -20.53
C ASP A 184 39.70 45.24 -21.56
N VAL A 185 39.64 44.99 -22.86
CA VAL A 185 39.97 46.02 -23.90
C VAL A 185 38.86 46.19 -24.95
N ALA A 186 37.73 45.53 -24.75
CA ALA A 186 36.57 45.61 -25.62
C ALA A 186 35.73 46.84 -25.26
N THR A 187 35.88 47.94 -26.01
CA THR A 187 35.17 49.20 -25.72
C THR A 187 33.84 49.31 -26.47
N VAL A 188 32.76 49.64 -25.77
CA VAL A 188 31.47 50.02 -26.37
C VAL A 188 31.22 51.52 -26.12
N SER A 189 31.16 52.32 -27.17
CA SER A 189 30.89 53.76 -27.09
C SER A 189 29.57 54.09 -27.77
N LEU A 190 28.59 54.57 -27.01
CA LEU A 190 27.26 54.90 -27.50
C LEU A 190 27.08 56.43 -27.42
N ASN A 191 27.19 57.13 -28.55
CA ASN A 191 27.11 58.60 -28.59
C ASN A 191 25.65 59.08 -28.44
N ALA A 192 25.16 59.20 -27.19
CA ALA A 192 23.79 59.64 -26.85
C ALA A 192 22.66 58.73 -27.36
N ALA A 193 22.99 57.49 -27.74
CA ALA A 193 22.04 56.48 -28.18
C ALA A 193 21.28 55.89 -26.99
N PRO A 194 19.93 55.82 -27.02
CA PRO A 194 19.18 55.12 -25.99
C PRO A 194 19.44 53.61 -26.03
N VAL A 195 19.63 53.03 -24.84
CA VAL A 195 19.71 51.58 -24.62
C VAL A 195 18.34 51.05 -24.24
N LEU A 196 17.93 49.99 -24.94
CA LEU A 196 16.74 49.22 -24.64
C LEU A 196 17.11 47.74 -24.51
N LEU A 197 17.03 47.24 -23.28
CA LEU A 197 17.17 45.82 -22.97
C LEU A 197 15.77 45.25 -22.75
N ARG A 198 15.36 44.31 -23.61
CA ARG A 198 14.03 43.70 -23.57
C ARG A 198 14.02 42.45 -22.70
N SER A 199 12.83 41.86 -22.50
CA SER A 199 12.64 40.68 -21.67
C SER A 199 13.46 39.45 -22.07
N SER A 200 13.90 39.31 -23.32
CA SER A 200 14.79 38.23 -23.80
C SER A 200 16.27 38.61 -23.88
N ALA A 201 16.64 39.82 -23.45
CA ALA A 201 18.02 40.26 -23.50
C ALA A 201 18.87 39.48 -22.49
N ILE A 202 20.01 38.98 -22.94
CA ILE A 202 21.06 38.44 -22.09
C ILE A 202 22.29 39.31 -22.28
N ILE A 203 22.79 39.88 -21.18
CA ILE A 203 24.06 40.59 -21.13
C ILE A 203 25.08 39.65 -20.47
N ASP A 204 26.12 39.27 -21.21
CA ASP A 204 27.11 38.28 -20.76
C ASP A 204 28.51 38.91 -20.69
N LEU A 205 29.05 39.04 -19.49
CA LEU A 205 30.27 39.81 -19.23
C LEU A 205 31.33 38.91 -18.60
N SER A 206 32.33 38.53 -19.39
CA SER A 206 33.53 37.85 -18.88
C SER A 206 34.60 38.89 -18.58
N LEU A 207 34.80 39.21 -17.30
CA LEU A 207 35.72 40.26 -16.88
C LEU A 207 37.18 39.87 -17.17
N GLY A 208 37.98 40.83 -17.62
CA GLY A 208 39.44 40.70 -17.66
C GLY A 208 40.10 41.01 -16.31
N ALA A 209 41.43 41.11 -16.31
CA ALA A 209 42.22 41.32 -15.09
C ALA A 209 41.88 42.64 -14.36
N THR A 210 41.42 43.64 -15.09
CA THR A 210 41.06 44.99 -14.62
C THR A 210 39.56 45.26 -14.65
N GLY A 211 38.73 44.30 -15.08
CA GLY A 211 37.29 44.45 -15.22
C GLY A 211 36.85 44.41 -16.68
N ILE A 212 35.89 45.26 -17.03
CA ILE A 212 35.47 45.55 -18.41
C ILE A 212 35.41 47.05 -18.62
N ASP A 213 35.43 47.49 -19.88
CA ASP A 213 35.02 48.84 -20.21
C ASP A 213 33.51 49.01 -19.97
N THR A 214 33.14 50.15 -19.38
CA THR A 214 31.75 50.52 -19.15
C THR A 214 30.99 50.69 -20.46
N ILE A 215 29.77 50.16 -20.54
CA ILE A 215 28.84 50.49 -21.63
C ILE A 215 28.22 51.85 -21.33
N ASP A 216 28.81 52.90 -21.91
CA ASP A 216 28.41 54.29 -21.68
C ASP A 216 27.50 54.83 -22.78
N THR A 217 26.34 55.33 -22.39
CA THR A 217 25.31 55.88 -23.30
C THR A 217 25.13 57.37 -23.20
N THR A 218 25.44 57.99 -22.06
CA THR A 218 25.02 59.37 -21.70
C THR A 218 23.53 59.69 -21.94
N GLY A 219 22.70 58.71 -22.31
CA GLY A 219 21.36 58.85 -22.87
C GLY A 219 20.29 58.10 -22.06
N GLY A 220 19.15 57.79 -22.68
CA GLY A 220 18.08 57.05 -22.02
C GLY A 220 18.38 55.56 -21.90
N PHE A 221 18.13 54.98 -20.73
CA PHE A 221 18.24 53.54 -20.49
C PHE A 221 16.87 52.95 -20.10
N THR A 222 16.49 51.87 -20.76
CA THR A 222 15.24 51.14 -20.48
C THR A 222 15.55 49.66 -20.31
N LEU A 223 15.23 49.13 -19.14
CA LEU A 223 15.32 47.72 -18.81
C LEU A 223 13.91 47.15 -18.67
N GLN A 224 13.58 46.11 -19.45
CA GLN A 224 12.32 45.39 -19.31
C GLN A 224 12.49 44.18 -18.40
N SER A 225 11.49 43.92 -17.57
CA SER A 225 11.44 42.72 -16.74
C SER A 225 11.56 41.46 -17.60
N GLY A 226 12.50 40.58 -17.26
CA GLY A 226 12.85 39.37 -18.00
C GLY A 226 14.32 39.34 -18.46
N ALA A 227 14.95 40.51 -18.63
CA ALA A 227 16.35 40.59 -19.01
C ALA A 227 17.27 39.93 -17.97
N VAL A 228 18.34 39.29 -18.44
CA VAL A 228 19.32 38.55 -17.64
C VAL A 228 20.70 39.20 -17.72
N LEU A 229 21.38 39.27 -16.58
CA LEU A 229 22.79 39.65 -16.47
C LEU A 229 23.61 38.44 -16.02
N THR A 230 24.70 38.15 -16.73
CA THR A 230 25.70 37.16 -16.33
C THR A 230 27.06 37.83 -16.25
N VAL A 231 27.79 37.60 -15.16
CA VAL A 231 29.14 38.11 -14.95
C VAL A 231 30.08 37.00 -14.46
N ASP A 232 31.14 36.73 -15.22
CA ASP A 232 32.25 35.88 -14.80
C ASP A 232 33.48 36.72 -14.44
N GLY A 233 33.79 36.77 -13.15
CA GLY A 233 34.96 37.42 -12.57
C GLY A 233 36.19 36.52 -12.45
N SER A 234 36.21 35.32 -13.01
CA SER A 234 37.28 34.32 -12.79
C SER A 234 38.69 34.81 -13.15
N SER A 235 38.80 35.76 -14.08
CA SER A 235 40.06 36.38 -14.50
C SER A 235 40.33 37.73 -13.81
N TYR A 236 39.40 38.24 -12.99
CA TYR A 236 39.52 39.54 -12.35
C TYR A 236 40.55 39.55 -11.21
N THR A 237 41.42 40.56 -11.22
CA THR A 237 42.47 40.75 -10.20
C THR A 237 42.51 42.15 -9.62
N GLY A 238 41.53 43.00 -9.96
CA GLY A 238 41.52 44.43 -9.64
C GLY A 238 41.28 44.80 -8.17
N GLY A 239 40.95 43.83 -7.32
CA GLY A 239 40.70 44.06 -5.89
C GLY A 239 39.28 44.51 -5.57
N ALA A 240 39.03 44.85 -4.31
CA ALA A 240 37.76 45.43 -3.86
C ALA A 240 37.57 46.83 -4.47
N GLY A 241 36.31 47.18 -4.78
CA GLY A 241 35.94 48.42 -5.43
C GLY A 241 34.66 48.27 -6.25
N THR A 242 34.35 49.29 -7.03
CA THR A 242 33.17 49.32 -7.90
C THR A 242 33.61 49.19 -9.35
N ILE A 243 32.94 48.32 -10.11
CA ILE A 243 33.10 48.17 -11.55
C ILE A 243 31.80 48.58 -12.22
N THR A 244 31.81 49.71 -12.92
CA THR A 244 30.62 50.21 -13.62
C THR A 244 30.40 49.43 -14.90
N LEU A 245 29.29 48.69 -14.97
CA LEU A 245 28.91 47.87 -16.11
C LEU A 245 28.18 48.73 -17.16
N PHE A 246 27.28 49.59 -16.70
CA PHE A 246 26.54 50.55 -17.53
C PHE A 246 26.58 51.94 -16.93
N SER A 247 26.70 52.96 -17.78
CA SER A 247 26.45 54.36 -17.42
C SER A 247 25.44 55.00 -18.36
N TYR A 248 24.47 55.71 -17.79
CA TYR A 248 23.38 56.33 -18.53
C TYR A 248 22.94 57.67 -17.95
N GLY A 249 22.36 58.53 -18.79
CA GLY A 249 21.95 59.88 -18.39
C GLY A 249 20.57 59.92 -17.70
N SER A 250 19.69 58.96 -18.01
CA SER A 250 18.38 58.83 -17.35
C SER A 250 17.80 57.44 -17.55
N ARG A 251 17.13 56.90 -16.52
CA ARG A 251 16.41 55.63 -16.58
C ARG A 251 14.89 55.84 -16.61
N THR A 252 14.15 55.01 -17.34
CA THR A 252 12.68 55.12 -17.45
C THR A 252 11.91 54.67 -16.20
N ASP A 253 12.48 53.75 -15.41
CA ASP A 253 11.92 53.22 -14.16
C ASP A 253 13.02 52.50 -13.34
N ALA A 254 12.65 51.96 -12.17
CA ALA A 254 13.56 51.21 -11.28
C ALA A 254 13.55 49.68 -11.56
N THR A 255 13.23 49.23 -12.78
CA THR A 255 13.12 47.80 -13.10
C THR A 255 14.49 47.14 -13.13
N GLU A 256 14.82 46.22 -12.23
CA GLU A 256 16.10 45.49 -12.19
C GLU A 256 16.13 44.28 -13.16
N PHE A 257 17.32 43.69 -13.36
CA PHE A 257 17.44 42.41 -14.07
C PHE A 257 16.61 41.34 -13.36
N SER A 258 15.93 40.46 -14.09
CA SER A 258 15.15 39.39 -13.46
C SER A 258 16.04 38.26 -12.93
N THR A 259 17.27 38.17 -13.41
CA THR A 259 18.26 37.18 -12.98
C THR A 259 19.66 37.75 -13.13
N GLU A 260 20.46 37.60 -12.09
CA GLU A 260 21.85 38.06 -12.01
C GLU A 260 22.75 36.88 -11.62
N ASN A 261 23.50 36.37 -12.59
CA ASN A 261 24.38 35.22 -12.39
C ASN A 261 25.83 35.71 -12.25
N ILE A 262 26.24 35.97 -11.01
CA ILE A 262 27.57 36.52 -10.69
C ILE A 262 28.47 35.40 -10.14
N SER A 263 29.66 35.24 -10.72
CA SER A 263 30.60 34.18 -10.34
C SER A 263 32.06 34.62 -10.47
N GLY A 264 33.00 33.83 -9.94
CA GLY A 264 34.44 34.04 -10.16
C GLY A 264 35.15 35.03 -9.21
N PHE A 265 34.45 35.68 -8.28
CA PHE A 265 35.03 36.67 -7.34
C PHE A 265 35.43 36.08 -5.98
N ALA A 266 36.34 35.11 -5.94
CA ALA A 266 36.77 34.49 -4.69
C ALA A 266 37.36 35.52 -3.70
N GLY A 267 36.83 35.56 -2.47
CA GLY A 267 37.30 36.46 -1.41
C GLY A 267 36.65 37.85 -1.40
N TYR A 268 35.64 38.07 -2.24
CA TYR A 268 34.83 39.30 -2.23
C TYR A 268 33.36 38.95 -1.98
N ASP A 269 32.69 39.83 -1.25
CA ASP A 269 31.24 39.92 -1.28
C ASP A 269 30.86 40.81 -2.47
N VAL A 270 29.92 40.36 -3.30
CA VAL A 270 29.64 40.98 -4.60
C VAL A 270 28.16 41.25 -4.74
N ASP A 271 27.83 42.49 -5.04
CA ASP A 271 26.47 42.97 -5.21
C ASP A 271 26.33 43.72 -6.55
N VAL A 272 25.13 43.67 -7.14
CA VAL A 272 24.79 44.47 -8.33
C VAL A 272 23.89 45.62 -7.89
N VAL A 273 24.45 46.82 -7.94
CA VAL A 273 23.75 48.04 -7.51
C VAL A 273 23.18 48.75 -8.74
N HIS A 274 21.88 49.02 -8.68
CA HIS A 274 21.14 49.74 -9.71
C HIS A 274 20.87 51.17 -9.25
N ASP A 275 21.67 52.11 -9.74
CA ASP A 275 21.54 53.53 -9.42
C ASP A 275 20.79 54.30 -10.52
N GLU A 276 20.51 55.58 -10.24
CA GLU A 276 19.80 56.48 -11.16
C GLU A 276 20.57 56.78 -12.45
N ASP A 277 21.90 56.60 -12.44
CA ASP A 277 22.81 56.89 -13.54
C ASP A 277 23.80 55.76 -13.88
N SER A 278 23.83 54.66 -13.10
CA SER A 278 24.71 53.51 -13.35
C SER A 278 24.07 52.16 -12.98
N ILE A 279 24.65 51.10 -13.54
CA ILE A 279 24.57 49.74 -12.97
C ILE A 279 25.99 49.32 -12.66
N ASP A 280 26.23 49.05 -11.38
CA ASP A 280 27.53 48.87 -10.79
C ASP A 280 27.66 47.48 -10.17
N LEU A 281 28.79 46.83 -10.41
CA LEU A 281 29.20 45.66 -9.66
C LEU A 281 30.07 46.12 -8.48
N VAL A 282 29.57 45.95 -7.26
CA VAL A 282 30.26 46.39 -6.04
C VAL A 282 30.93 45.20 -5.38
N LEU A 283 32.25 45.23 -5.32
CA LEU A 283 33.08 44.21 -4.68
C LEU A 283 33.58 44.75 -3.34
N VAL A 284 33.10 44.20 -2.24
CA VAL A 284 33.63 44.47 -0.91
C VAL A 284 34.61 43.36 -0.56
N ALA A 285 35.80 43.70 -0.04
CA ALA A 285 36.73 42.70 0.45
C ALA A 285 36.03 41.84 1.50
N GLY A 286 35.77 40.57 1.17
CA GLY A 286 35.21 39.62 2.12
C GLY A 286 36.25 39.41 3.20
N ASP A 287 35.86 39.55 4.47
CA ASP A 287 36.73 39.19 5.58
C ASP A 287 37.00 37.68 5.51
N PRO A 288 38.21 37.21 5.19
CA PRO A 288 38.48 35.77 5.11
C PRO A 288 38.49 35.10 6.49
N GLY A 289 38.25 35.86 7.58
CA GLY A 289 38.17 35.38 8.96
C GLY A 289 37.09 36.07 9.82
N GLY A 290 36.06 36.64 9.21
CA GLY A 290 35.01 37.36 9.94
C GLY A 290 34.22 36.44 10.87
N LEU A 291 33.99 36.91 12.10
CA LEU A 291 33.11 36.24 13.05
C LEU A 291 31.69 36.18 12.47
N ALA A 292 31.23 34.98 12.10
CA ALA A 292 29.91 34.75 11.52
C ALA A 292 29.31 33.43 11.98
N ILE A 293 27.98 33.37 12.04
CA ILE A 293 27.22 32.10 12.05
C ILE A 293 26.88 31.83 10.59
N THR A 294 27.49 30.80 10.01
CA THR A 294 27.30 30.46 8.59
C THR A 294 26.09 29.57 8.37
N SER A 295 25.64 28.86 9.41
CA SER A 295 24.35 28.17 9.45
C SER A 295 23.88 27.97 10.89
N PHE A 296 22.57 28.05 11.11
CA PHE A 296 21.90 27.55 12.31
C PHE A 296 20.51 27.05 11.90
N ASP A 297 20.36 25.72 11.85
CA ASP A 297 19.23 25.07 11.21
C ASP A 297 18.78 23.83 12.00
N THR A 298 17.59 23.32 11.69
CA THR A 298 16.98 22.13 12.28
C THR A 298 16.55 21.16 11.20
N ASP A 299 16.60 19.85 11.48
CA ASP A 299 16.01 18.85 10.60
C ASP A 299 14.47 18.95 10.53
N LEU A 300 13.82 19.46 11.59
CA LEU A 300 12.38 19.70 11.65
C LEU A 300 12.04 21.02 12.35
N TYR A 301 11.21 21.85 11.72
CA TYR A 301 10.72 23.12 12.29
C TYR A 301 9.44 22.97 13.12
N THR A 302 8.73 21.86 12.94
CA THR A 302 7.46 21.58 13.60
C THR A 302 7.45 20.12 14.06
N VAL A 303 7.20 19.88 15.35
CA VAL A 303 7.22 18.55 15.96
C VAL A 303 6.06 18.35 16.94
N ALA A 304 5.79 17.10 17.32
CA ALA A 304 4.89 16.78 18.44
C ALA A 304 5.63 16.92 19.79
N PRO A 305 4.90 17.01 20.93
CA PRO A 305 5.53 17.26 22.22
C PRO A 305 6.52 16.17 22.62
N GLY A 306 7.79 16.55 22.81
CA GLY A 306 8.87 15.64 23.24
C GLY A 306 9.54 14.85 22.12
N GLU A 307 9.07 14.97 20.88
CA GLU A 307 9.75 14.38 19.72
C GLU A 307 11.17 14.96 19.56
N PRO A 308 12.17 14.11 19.23
CA PRO A 308 13.54 14.56 19.07
C PRO A 308 13.68 15.38 17.78
N VAL A 309 14.44 16.46 17.87
CA VAL A 309 14.81 17.33 16.75
C VAL A 309 16.30 17.62 16.82
N THR A 310 16.98 17.62 15.68
CA THR A 310 18.42 17.85 15.57
C THR A 310 18.68 19.30 15.17
N LEU A 311 19.23 20.08 16.10
CA LEU A 311 19.77 21.41 15.79
C LEU A 311 21.18 21.26 15.25
N SER A 312 21.53 21.99 14.20
CA SER A 312 22.85 21.97 13.57
C SER A 312 23.35 23.39 13.30
N TRP A 313 24.64 23.61 13.48
CA TRP A 313 25.24 24.92 13.24
C TRP A 313 26.66 24.83 12.71
N ALA A 314 27.02 25.86 11.95
CA ALA A 314 28.38 26.13 11.55
C ALA A 314 28.71 27.60 11.80
N THR A 315 29.94 27.86 12.25
CA THR A 315 30.45 29.20 12.51
C THR A 315 31.80 29.41 11.84
N GLN A 316 32.09 30.66 11.49
CA GLN A 316 33.36 31.12 10.96
C GLN A 316 33.97 32.13 11.94
N GLY A 317 35.28 32.05 12.17
CA GLY A 317 36.01 32.99 13.02
C GLY A 317 35.70 32.93 14.53
N ALA A 318 34.73 32.11 14.96
CA ALA A 318 34.34 31.99 16.36
C ALA A 318 35.36 31.18 17.20
N THR A 319 35.73 31.72 18.35
CA THR A 319 36.55 31.04 19.38
C THR A 319 35.72 30.52 20.56
N THR A 320 34.50 31.04 20.73
CA THR A 320 33.52 30.62 21.73
C THR A 320 32.15 30.54 21.08
N VAL A 321 31.43 29.43 21.25
CA VAL A 321 30.04 29.29 20.79
C VAL A 321 29.18 28.78 21.95
N THR A 322 27.99 29.35 22.12
CA THR A 322 27.01 28.89 23.11
C THR A 322 25.64 28.71 22.48
N LEU A 323 24.93 27.66 22.88
CA LEU A 323 23.51 27.42 22.59
C LEU A 323 22.70 27.66 23.87
N ASP A 324 21.79 28.63 23.86
CA ASP A 324 21.04 29.09 25.04
C ASP A 324 21.93 29.39 26.27
N GLY A 325 23.14 29.89 26.00
CA GLY A 325 24.15 30.21 27.02
C GLY A 325 24.99 29.03 27.51
N ALA A 326 24.70 27.79 27.07
CA ALA A 326 25.53 26.62 27.35
C ALA A 326 26.66 26.48 26.29
N PRO A 327 27.93 26.25 26.68
CA PRO A 327 29.03 26.09 25.73
C PRO A 327 28.85 24.90 24.80
N VAL A 328 29.11 25.10 23.50
CA VAL A 328 29.08 24.06 22.46
C VAL A 328 30.28 24.20 21.53
N ASP A 329 30.54 23.17 20.71
CA ASP A 329 31.61 23.20 19.72
C ASP A 329 31.35 24.25 18.62
N ALA A 330 32.42 24.79 18.01
CA ALA A 330 32.33 25.85 17.01
C ALA A 330 31.47 25.47 15.79
N ASN A 331 31.49 24.20 15.41
CA ASN A 331 30.60 23.60 14.44
C ASN A 331 30.09 22.30 15.05
N GLY A 332 28.81 21.99 14.91
CA GLY A 332 28.27 20.80 15.52
C GLY A 332 26.78 20.64 15.34
N SER A 333 26.25 19.64 16.02
CA SER A 333 24.82 19.41 16.12
C SER A 333 24.48 18.85 17.51
N THR A 334 23.22 19.01 17.91
CA THR A 334 22.70 18.44 19.15
C THR A 334 21.22 18.06 18.98
N VAL A 335 20.80 17.01 19.68
CA VAL A 335 19.41 16.57 19.70
C VAL A 335 18.72 17.17 20.93
N VAL A 336 17.55 17.76 20.73
CA VAL A 336 16.69 18.32 21.77
C VAL A 336 15.28 17.73 21.65
N ASN A 337 14.51 17.75 22.75
CA ASN A 337 13.17 17.16 22.84
C ASN A 337 12.18 18.20 23.40
N PRO A 338 11.80 19.23 22.61
CA PRO A 338 10.94 20.30 23.10
C PRO A 338 9.53 19.79 23.38
N THR A 339 9.00 20.06 24.58
CA THR A 339 7.60 19.75 24.94
C THR A 339 6.65 20.93 24.73
N VAL A 340 7.20 22.11 24.47
CA VAL A 340 6.51 23.35 24.10
C VAL A 340 7.35 24.09 23.06
N SER A 341 6.73 24.95 22.25
CA SER A 341 7.44 25.76 21.27
C SER A 341 8.58 26.53 21.90
N THR A 342 9.79 26.36 21.36
CA THR A 342 11.03 26.84 21.95
C THR A 342 11.84 27.59 20.89
N THR A 343 12.34 28.77 21.24
CA THR A 343 13.32 29.50 20.42
C THR A 343 14.71 29.29 21.00
N TYR A 344 15.56 28.63 20.23
CA TYR A 344 16.96 28.40 20.55
C TYR A 344 17.79 29.59 20.06
N THR A 345 18.74 30.05 20.86
CA THR A 345 19.65 31.14 20.50
C THR A 345 21.08 30.62 20.45
N LEU A 346 21.71 30.74 19.28
CA LEU A 346 23.13 30.46 19.09
C LEU A 346 23.92 31.77 19.16
N SER A 347 24.94 31.83 20.00
CA SER A 347 25.83 32.97 20.13
C SER A 347 27.26 32.56 19.80
N ALA A 348 27.90 33.21 18.84
CA ALA A 348 29.28 32.97 18.45
C ALA A 348 30.15 34.21 18.73
N GLY A 349 31.32 34.02 19.32
CA GLY A 349 32.23 35.10 19.72
C GLY A 349 33.70 34.78 19.47
N ASP A 350 34.51 35.81 19.22
CA ASP A 350 35.96 35.74 18.96
C ASP A 350 36.81 36.39 20.07
N GLY A 351 36.17 36.80 21.17
CA GLY A 351 36.79 37.55 22.26
C GLY A 351 36.85 39.06 22.06
N VAL A 352 36.44 39.55 20.88
CA VAL A 352 36.32 40.98 20.55
C VAL A 352 34.86 41.36 20.31
N GLY A 353 34.12 40.54 19.57
CA GLY A 353 32.71 40.70 19.22
C GLY A 353 31.87 39.45 19.47
N THR A 354 30.56 39.58 19.27
CA THR A 354 29.60 38.47 19.35
C THR A 354 28.52 38.65 18.29
N VAL A 355 28.20 37.58 17.57
CA VAL A 355 27.05 37.47 16.67
C VAL A 355 26.06 36.48 17.24
N ASN A 356 24.77 36.71 17.03
CA ASN A 356 23.70 35.84 17.50
C ASN A 356 22.80 35.45 16.34
N ASP A 357 22.29 34.23 16.37
CA ASP A 357 21.23 33.75 15.49
C ASP A 357 20.18 33.00 16.32
N THR A 358 18.94 32.96 15.86
CA THR A 358 17.82 32.34 16.58
C THR A 358 17.06 31.40 15.68
N LEU A 359 16.72 30.23 16.23
CA LEU A 359 16.00 29.16 15.55
C LEU A 359 14.78 28.76 16.37
N ALA A 360 13.59 28.91 15.80
CA ALA A 360 12.34 28.55 16.45
C ALA A 360 11.89 27.14 16.03
N VAL A 361 11.62 26.28 17.01
CA VAL A 361 10.96 24.98 16.81
C VAL A 361 9.56 25.06 17.39
N PHE A 362 8.54 24.81 16.56
CA PHE A 362 7.14 24.85 16.95
C PHE A 362 6.66 23.47 17.40
N VAL A 363 6.04 23.40 18.57
CA VAL A 363 5.43 22.18 19.11
C VAL A 363 3.91 22.28 18.96
N LEU A 364 3.38 21.55 17.97
CA LEU A 364 1.93 21.41 17.78
C LEU A 364 1.35 20.39 18.77
N PRO A 365 0.06 20.47 19.10
CA PRO A 365 -0.60 19.42 19.87
C PRO A 365 -0.63 18.10 19.08
N GLN A 366 -0.77 16.99 19.79
CA GLN A 366 -0.81 15.65 19.20
C GLN A 366 -2.08 14.91 19.62
N ILE A 367 -2.87 14.46 18.64
CA ILE A 367 -3.97 13.52 18.87
C ILE A 367 -3.39 12.11 18.75
N ASN A 368 -3.21 11.45 19.90
CA ASN A 368 -2.65 10.10 19.97
C ASN A 368 -3.66 9.04 19.51
N SER A 369 -4.94 9.27 19.77
CA SER A 369 -6.05 8.46 19.27
C SER A 369 -7.33 9.28 19.18
N PHE A 370 -8.16 8.97 18.19
CA PHE A 370 -9.55 9.39 18.11
C PHE A 370 -10.35 8.29 17.41
N THR A 371 -11.27 7.64 18.12
CA THR A 371 -11.98 6.44 17.67
C THR A 371 -13.44 6.49 18.09
N ALA A 372 -14.28 5.70 17.42
CA ALA A 372 -15.62 5.35 17.86
C ALA A 372 -15.62 3.88 18.33
N ASP A 373 -16.51 3.52 19.24
CA ASP A 373 -16.76 2.11 19.60
C ASP A 373 -17.49 1.35 18.49
N ASP A 374 -18.33 2.06 17.73
CA ASP A 374 -18.95 1.58 16.50
C ASP A 374 -18.91 2.64 15.39
N THR A 375 -18.61 2.22 14.16
CA THR A 375 -18.53 3.07 12.97
C THR A 375 -19.69 2.84 11.99
N GLN A 376 -20.55 1.84 12.23
CA GLN A 376 -21.71 1.52 11.41
C GLN A 376 -22.90 1.25 12.34
N VAL A 377 -23.79 2.21 12.50
CA VAL A 377 -24.90 2.14 13.45
C VAL A 377 -26.25 2.41 12.80
N GLY A 378 -27.32 1.96 13.46
CA GLY A 378 -28.68 2.34 13.12
C GLY A 378 -28.96 3.81 13.44
N THR A 379 -30.11 4.31 12.98
CA THR A 379 -30.49 5.70 13.13
C THR A 379 -30.79 6.05 14.59
N GLY A 380 -29.99 6.97 15.14
CA GLY A 380 -30.13 7.43 16.51
C GLY A 380 -29.46 6.55 17.56
N ASP A 381 -28.82 5.45 17.15
CA ASP A 381 -28.09 4.58 18.07
C ASP A 381 -26.91 5.32 18.72
N PRO A 382 -26.61 5.03 20.00
CA PRO A 382 -25.54 5.70 20.72
C PRO A 382 -24.17 5.21 20.25
N VAL A 383 -23.27 6.15 19.93
CA VAL A 383 -21.85 5.90 19.62
C VAL A 383 -20.97 6.63 20.62
N SER A 384 -20.01 5.93 21.20
CA SER A 384 -19.02 6.46 22.15
C SER A 384 -17.75 6.89 21.43
N LEU A 385 -17.52 8.19 21.33
CA LEU A 385 -16.28 8.76 20.84
C LEU A 385 -15.21 8.75 21.94
N ASN A 386 -14.02 8.24 21.62
CA ASN A 386 -12.89 8.09 22.51
C ASN A 386 -11.66 8.80 21.96
N TRP A 387 -10.90 9.49 22.80
CA TRP A 387 -9.66 10.16 22.37
C TRP A 387 -8.57 10.21 23.43
N SER A 388 -7.33 10.37 22.96
CA SER A 388 -6.16 10.69 23.78
C SER A 388 -5.38 11.80 23.10
N VAL A 389 -5.10 12.89 23.82
CA VAL A 389 -4.46 14.08 23.27
C VAL A 389 -3.33 14.54 24.19
N SER A 390 -2.25 15.05 23.62
CA SER A 390 -1.09 15.60 24.33
C SER A 390 -0.73 17.00 23.83
N GLY A 391 -0.31 17.88 24.74
CA GLY A 391 0.16 19.23 24.39
C GLY A 391 -0.89 20.21 23.86
N ALA A 392 -2.18 19.93 24.07
CA ALA A 392 -3.30 20.81 23.67
C ALA A 392 -3.77 21.67 24.84
N ASP A 393 -4.06 22.93 24.56
CA ASP A 393 -4.69 23.88 25.49
C ASP A 393 -6.23 23.82 25.40
N SER A 394 -6.76 23.46 24.24
CA SER A 394 -8.21 23.29 24.01
C SER A 394 -8.51 22.18 23.00
N LEU A 395 -9.66 21.53 23.17
CA LEU A 395 -10.22 20.53 22.27
C LEU A 395 -11.60 20.95 21.80
N THR A 396 -11.85 20.88 20.50
CA THR A 396 -13.18 21.09 19.91
C THR A 396 -13.59 19.89 19.07
N LEU A 397 -14.85 19.47 19.22
CA LEU A 397 -15.45 18.39 18.44
C LEU A 397 -16.46 18.97 17.45
N ASP A 398 -16.25 18.69 16.18
CA ASP A 398 -17.22 18.94 15.11
C ASP A 398 -17.93 17.64 14.70
N PRO A 399 -19.18 17.70 14.19
CA PRO A 399 -19.97 18.91 13.96
C PRO A 399 -20.46 19.59 15.25
N GLY A 400 -20.59 20.91 15.19
CA GLY A 400 -21.21 21.73 16.24
C GLY A 400 -20.24 22.58 17.07
N GLY A 401 -18.93 22.50 16.80
CA GLY A 401 -17.91 23.28 17.50
C GLY A 401 -17.95 23.10 19.01
N ILE A 402 -18.23 21.88 19.47
CA ILE A 402 -18.44 21.57 20.88
C ILE A 402 -17.11 21.61 21.61
N ASP A 403 -16.98 22.45 22.64
CA ASP A 403 -15.80 22.44 23.50
C ASP A 403 -15.78 21.18 24.38
N VAL A 404 -14.81 20.31 24.10
CA VAL A 404 -14.61 19.04 24.82
C VAL A 404 -13.32 19.04 25.65
N THR A 405 -12.73 20.22 25.90
CA THR A 405 -11.45 20.38 26.62
C THR A 405 -11.49 19.76 28.03
N ALA A 406 -12.63 19.89 28.73
CA ALA A 406 -12.81 19.37 30.08
C ALA A 406 -13.61 18.06 30.13
N VAL A 407 -13.84 17.42 28.98
CA VAL A 407 -14.58 16.16 28.88
C VAL A 407 -13.60 15.01 28.99
N THR A 408 -13.86 14.09 29.92
CA THR A 408 -13.17 12.80 29.99
C THR A 408 -13.90 11.81 29.07
N PRO A 409 -13.24 11.22 28.07
CA PRO A 409 -13.86 10.18 27.23
C PRO A 409 -14.33 8.96 28.03
N PRO A 410 -15.37 8.23 27.57
CA PRO A 410 -16.06 8.40 26.30
C PRO A 410 -17.06 9.57 26.25
N TYR A 411 -17.27 10.15 25.06
CA TYR A 411 -18.34 11.11 24.77
C TYR A 411 -19.36 10.50 23.82
N VAL A 412 -20.62 10.40 24.28
CA VAL A 412 -21.69 9.72 23.54
C VAL A 412 -22.39 10.67 22.58
N VAL A 413 -22.57 10.24 21.34
CA VAL A 413 -23.34 10.90 20.27
C VAL A 413 -24.44 9.96 19.76
N ASN A 414 -25.50 10.52 19.16
CA ASN A 414 -26.62 9.76 18.60
C ASN A 414 -26.88 10.23 17.15
N PRO A 415 -26.06 9.81 16.18
CA PRO A 415 -26.18 10.26 14.80
C PRO A 415 -27.46 9.75 14.16
N VAL A 416 -28.17 10.62 13.44
CA VAL A 416 -29.38 10.26 12.66
C VAL A 416 -29.12 10.21 11.16
N SER A 417 -27.90 10.55 10.75
CA SER A 417 -27.36 10.48 9.39
C SER A 417 -25.85 10.28 9.48
N SER A 418 -25.25 9.67 8.46
CA SER A 418 -23.80 9.48 8.38
C SER A 418 -23.06 10.80 8.55
N GLU A 419 -22.12 10.84 9.48
CA GLU A 419 -21.44 12.07 9.89
C GLU A 419 -19.94 11.81 10.08
N THR A 420 -19.13 12.80 9.69
CA THR A 420 -17.70 12.80 10.03
C THR A 420 -17.52 13.66 11.27
N TYR A 421 -17.09 13.04 12.37
CA TYR A 421 -16.70 13.76 13.56
C TYR A 421 -15.23 14.16 13.42
N THR A 422 -14.92 15.41 13.73
CA THR A 422 -13.55 15.94 13.69
C THR A 422 -13.17 16.44 15.08
N LEU A 423 -12.19 15.79 15.71
CA LEU A 423 -11.57 16.28 16.93
C LEU A 423 -10.42 17.22 16.54
N THR A 424 -10.52 18.49 16.94
CA THR A 424 -9.46 19.48 16.74
C THR A 424 -8.78 19.79 18.08
N ALA A 425 -7.49 19.52 18.17
CA ALA A 425 -6.64 19.88 19.29
C ALA A 425 -5.86 21.16 18.96
N THR A 426 -5.88 22.14 19.86
CA THR A 426 -5.24 23.46 19.63
C THR A 426 -4.35 23.85 20.79
N ASN A 427 -3.19 24.43 20.49
CA ASN A 427 -2.34 25.15 21.45
C ASN A 427 -1.87 26.49 20.85
N ALA A 428 -1.07 27.25 21.59
CA ALA A 428 -0.55 28.55 21.13
C ALA A 428 0.22 28.55 19.79
N SER A 429 0.70 27.37 19.35
CA SER A 429 1.51 27.20 18.14
C SER A 429 0.67 26.81 16.92
N GLY A 430 -0.56 26.35 17.12
CA GLY A 430 -1.47 25.94 16.05
C GLY A 430 -2.42 24.82 16.45
N SER A 431 -3.07 24.22 15.45
CA SER A 431 -4.09 23.19 15.63
C SER A 431 -3.80 21.96 14.76
N VAL A 432 -4.20 20.79 15.25
CA VAL A 432 -4.25 19.54 14.50
C VAL A 432 -5.65 18.94 14.57
N GLY A 433 -6.11 18.29 13.51
CA GLY A 433 -7.40 17.63 13.43
C GLY A 433 -7.26 16.13 13.21
N SER A 434 -8.20 15.35 13.74
CA SER A 434 -8.37 13.94 13.45
C SER A 434 -9.84 13.63 13.24
N ASP A 435 -10.15 12.80 12.25
CA ASP A 435 -11.52 12.46 11.87
C ASP A 435 -11.86 11.04 12.31
N VAL A 436 -13.14 10.82 12.64
CA VAL A 436 -13.76 9.50 12.67
C VAL A 436 -15.09 9.58 11.94
N VAL A 437 -15.32 8.64 11.01
CA VAL A 437 -16.56 8.58 10.23
C VAL A 437 -17.48 7.58 10.90
N VAL A 438 -18.71 8.02 11.21
CA VAL A 438 -19.78 7.15 11.69
C VAL A 438 -20.86 7.13 10.62
N SER A 439 -21.03 5.96 10.00
CA SER A 439 -22.05 5.73 9.00
C SER A 439 -23.36 5.34 9.67
N VAL A 440 -24.44 5.99 9.26
CA VAL A 440 -25.81 5.65 9.67
C VAL A 440 -26.51 5.02 8.48
N GLY A 441 -26.89 3.77 8.60
CA GLY A 441 -27.49 2.98 7.53
C GLY A 441 -27.96 1.63 8.04
N PRO A 442 -28.21 0.65 7.17
CA PRO A 442 -28.66 -0.66 7.58
C PRO A 442 -27.64 -1.32 8.53
N VAL A 443 -28.14 -2.07 9.51
CA VAL A 443 -27.32 -2.85 10.45
C VAL A 443 -27.84 -4.28 10.54
N ILE A 444 -26.93 -5.22 10.75
CA ILE A 444 -27.24 -6.63 11.05
C ILE A 444 -26.65 -6.92 12.43
N ASP A 445 -27.48 -6.90 13.46
CA ASP A 445 -27.09 -7.15 14.85
C ASP A 445 -26.72 -8.62 15.08
N SER A 446 -27.42 -9.53 14.39
CA SER A 446 -27.12 -10.95 14.44
C SER A 446 -27.51 -11.66 13.14
N PHE A 447 -26.72 -12.67 12.78
CA PHE A 447 -27.04 -13.66 11.77
C PHE A 447 -26.43 -15.00 12.19
N SER A 448 -27.27 -16.01 12.38
CA SER A 448 -26.88 -17.30 12.95
C SER A 448 -27.71 -18.44 12.37
N GLY A 449 -27.17 -19.65 12.31
CA GLY A 449 -27.94 -20.87 12.07
C GLY A 449 -28.20 -21.65 13.36
N SER A 450 -29.25 -22.47 13.38
CA SER A 450 -29.52 -23.41 14.47
C SER A 450 -28.39 -24.41 14.68
N GLN A 451 -27.67 -24.75 13.61
CA GLN A 451 -26.53 -25.69 13.58
C GLN A 451 -25.53 -25.26 12.50
N GLN A 452 -24.23 -25.34 12.79
CA GLN A 452 -23.15 -25.07 11.83
C GLN A 452 -22.75 -26.33 11.04
N TYR A 453 -22.84 -27.50 11.66
CA TYR A 453 -22.49 -28.80 11.08
C TYR A 453 -23.74 -29.66 10.93
N VAL A 454 -24.04 -30.10 9.71
CA VAL A 454 -25.18 -31.00 9.44
C VAL A 454 -24.82 -32.07 8.43
N PHE A 455 -25.55 -33.18 8.44
CA PHE A 455 -25.47 -34.15 7.34
C PHE A 455 -26.13 -33.60 6.08
N SER A 456 -25.76 -34.16 4.92
CA SER A 456 -26.34 -33.76 3.63
C SER A 456 -27.88 -33.82 3.67
N GLY A 457 -28.53 -32.68 3.41
CA GLY A 457 -29.98 -32.51 3.45
C GLY A 457 -30.58 -32.23 4.84
N GLY A 458 -29.76 -32.13 5.89
CA GLY A 458 -30.17 -31.76 7.25
C GLY A 458 -30.81 -30.37 7.32
N LEU A 459 -31.80 -30.20 8.20
CA LEU A 459 -32.53 -28.94 8.37
C LEU A 459 -31.72 -27.97 9.23
N VAL A 460 -31.46 -26.76 8.72
CA VAL A 460 -30.90 -25.65 9.49
C VAL A 460 -31.83 -24.46 9.41
N THR A 461 -32.18 -23.87 10.55
CA THR A 461 -32.92 -22.60 10.61
C THR A 461 -31.91 -21.46 10.71
N LEU A 462 -31.79 -20.66 9.66
CA LEU A 462 -31.05 -19.40 9.68
C LEU A 462 -31.94 -18.31 10.28
N GLY A 463 -31.44 -17.53 11.25
CA GLY A 463 -32.16 -16.44 11.90
C GLY A 463 -31.30 -15.18 12.00
N TRP A 464 -31.95 -14.01 12.03
CA TRP A 464 -31.27 -12.72 12.08
C TRP A 464 -32.06 -11.64 12.81
N VAL A 465 -31.31 -10.63 13.28
CA VAL A 465 -31.82 -9.34 13.72
C VAL A 465 -31.11 -8.28 12.91
N ALA A 466 -31.89 -7.43 12.23
CA ALA A 466 -31.38 -6.36 11.40
C ALA A 466 -32.34 -5.16 11.53
N ASP A 467 -31.82 -3.95 11.32
CA ASP A 467 -32.56 -2.70 11.43
C ASP A 467 -32.12 -1.70 10.33
N ASP A 468 -32.92 -0.63 10.16
CA ASP A 468 -32.66 0.48 9.23
C ASP A 468 -32.39 0.10 7.76
N PHE A 469 -32.98 -1.01 7.31
CA PHE A 469 -32.94 -1.45 5.92
C PHE A 469 -34.29 -1.23 5.19
N THR A 470 -34.24 -1.18 3.86
CA THR A 470 -35.41 -1.20 2.97
C THR A 470 -35.62 -2.54 2.29
N SER A 471 -34.55 -3.32 2.13
CA SER A 471 -34.57 -4.69 1.63
C SER A 471 -33.54 -5.53 2.36
N LEU A 472 -33.87 -6.80 2.58
CA LEU A 472 -32.98 -7.82 3.12
C LEU A 472 -32.94 -8.98 2.15
N THR A 473 -31.75 -9.41 1.73
CA THR A 473 -31.57 -10.50 0.77
C THR A 473 -30.67 -11.58 1.31
N LEU A 474 -31.03 -12.84 1.10
CA LEU A 474 -30.22 -13.99 1.51
C LEU A 474 -29.74 -14.75 0.28
N THR A 475 -28.43 -14.93 0.17
CA THR A 475 -27.79 -15.65 -0.94
C THR A 475 -26.92 -16.79 -0.42
N ALA A 476 -26.73 -17.84 -1.21
CA ALA A 476 -25.77 -18.91 -0.92
C ALA A 476 -24.73 -19.00 -2.04
N ASP A 477 -23.46 -19.27 -1.71
CA ASP A 477 -22.42 -19.53 -2.71
C ASP A 477 -22.65 -20.89 -3.41
N ASN A 478 -22.24 -21.00 -4.68
CA ASN A 478 -22.51 -22.12 -5.63
C ASN A 478 -23.97 -22.22 -6.17
N LEU A 479 -24.19 -21.54 -7.31
CA LEU A 479 -25.43 -21.43 -8.12
C LEU A 479 -26.00 -22.75 -8.72
N ILE A 480 -25.97 -23.90 -8.05
CA ILE A 480 -26.47 -25.17 -8.62
C ILE A 480 -27.85 -25.63 -8.09
N ASP A 481 -28.48 -24.93 -7.15
CA ASP A 481 -29.91 -25.16 -6.84
C ASP A 481 -30.68 -23.82 -6.63
N PRO A 482 -31.94 -23.67 -7.10
CA PRO A 482 -32.69 -22.41 -7.08
C PRO A 482 -33.26 -22.12 -5.68
N PRO A 483 -33.65 -20.86 -5.40
CA PRO A 483 -33.02 -20.05 -4.37
C PRO A 483 -33.70 -20.26 -3.02
N VAL A 484 -32.91 -20.26 -1.94
CA VAL A 484 -33.37 -19.68 -0.67
C VAL A 484 -33.95 -18.31 -1.00
N ASP A 485 -35.14 -17.98 -0.51
CA ASP A 485 -35.85 -16.76 -0.90
C ASP A 485 -34.87 -15.59 -0.94
N SER A 486 -34.60 -15.07 -2.13
CA SER A 486 -33.59 -14.04 -2.29
C SER A 486 -34.05 -12.75 -1.63
N ASP A 487 -35.35 -12.59 -1.35
CA ASP A 487 -35.93 -11.46 -0.63
C ASP A 487 -36.52 -11.96 0.70
N VAL A 488 -35.79 -11.72 1.79
CA VAL A 488 -36.20 -12.05 3.16
C VAL A 488 -36.59 -10.80 3.94
N THR A 489 -36.97 -9.71 3.26
CA THR A 489 -37.24 -8.40 3.87
C THR A 489 -38.32 -8.45 4.96
N SER A 490 -39.30 -9.36 4.84
CA SER A 490 -40.38 -9.51 5.83
C SER A 490 -40.14 -10.59 6.88
N ASP A 491 -39.01 -11.28 6.80
CA ASP A 491 -38.73 -12.48 7.57
C ASP A 491 -37.64 -12.20 8.60
N SER A 492 -37.65 -12.96 9.70
CA SER A 492 -36.58 -12.95 10.71
C SER A 492 -35.79 -14.27 10.74
N SER A 493 -36.20 -15.24 9.91
CA SER A 493 -35.59 -16.55 9.81
C SER A 493 -36.04 -17.30 8.56
N VAL A 494 -35.22 -18.23 8.06
CA VAL A 494 -35.56 -19.17 6.99
C VAL A 494 -34.98 -20.56 7.29
N ASP A 495 -35.70 -21.60 6.90
CA ASP A 495 -35.24 -22.98 6.95
C ASP A 495 -34.52 -23.37 5.64
N VAL A 496 -33.37 -24.04 5.76
CA VAL A 496 -32.56 -24.52 4.63
C VAL A 496 -32.15 -25.98 4.83
N ASN A 497 -31.92 -26.71 3.72
CA ASN A 497 -31.50 -28.11 3.72
C ASN A 497 -30.27 -28.33 2.81
N PRO A 498 -29.09 -27.78 3.15
CA PRO A 498 -27.92 -27.86 2.29
C PRO A 498 -27.43 -29.31 2.13
N THR A 499 -26.99 -29.67 0.92
CA THR A 499 -26.43 -31.00 0.61
C THR A 499 -24.92 -31.01 0.40
N GLU A 500 -24.33 -29.83 0.25
CA GLU A 500 -22.89 -29.56 0.18
C GLU A 500 -22.58 -28.36 1.09
N ASN A 501 -21.30 -28.11 1.41
CA ASN A 501 -20.92 -26.93 2.21
C ASN A 501 -21.46 -25.66 1.54
N MET A 502 -22.15 -24.82 2.31
CA MET A 502 -22.81 -23.62 1.82
C MET A 502 -22.43 -22.42 2.69
N LEU A 503 -21.94 -21.35 2.05
CA LEU A 503 -21.80 -20.05 2.71
C LEU A 503 -23.04 -19.22 2.42
N TYR A 504 -23.84 -18.96 3.46
CA TYR A 504 -24.98 -18.05 3.36
C TYR A 504 -24.54 -16.63 3.65
N THR A 505 -25.00 -15.68 2.85
CA THR A 505 -24.75 -14.25 3.01
C THR A 505 -26.08 -13.52 3.11
N LEU A 506 -26.34 -12.93 4.28
CA LEU A 506 -27.44 -12.00 4.50
C LEU A 506 -26.97 -10.59 4.16
N THR A 507 -27.70 -9.88 3.31
CA THR A 507 -27.38 -8.52 2.85
C THR A 507 -28.52 -7.56 3.16
N ALA A 508 -28.25 -6.55 3.99
CA ALA A 508 -29.19 -5.49 4.33
C ALA A 508 -28.87 -4.22 3.50
N SER A 509 -29.90 -3.66 2.84
CA SER A 509 -29.77 -2.47 1.99
C SER A 509 -30.89 -1.48 2.24
N ASP A 510 -30.56 -0.19 2.35
CA ASP A 510 -31.51 0.93 2.36
C ASP A 510 -31.63 1.63 0.98
N GLY A 511 -30.89 1.15 -0.03
CA GLY A 511 -30.82 1.71 -1.37
C GLY A 511 -30.10 3.07 -1.47
N VAL A 512 -29.46 3.54 -0.39
CA VAL A 512 -28.77 4.83 -0.31
C VAL A 512 -27.33 4.66 0.15
N ASN A 513 -27.12 3.98 1.27
CA ASN A 513 -25.83 3.66 1.85
C ASN A 513 -25.25 2.38 1.22
N ALA A 514 -23.99 2.07 1.56
CA ALA A 514 -23.40 0.79 1.19
C ALA A 514 -24.13 -0.35 1.92
N ASP A 515 -24.33 -1.47 1.22
CA ASP A 515 -24.99 -2.64 1.79
C ASP A 515 -24.13 -3.25 2.91
N VAL A 516 -24.79 -3.73 3.97
CA VAL A 516 -24.14 -4.45 5.08
C VAL A 516 -24.41 -5.94 4.93
N THR A 517 -23.36 -6.75 5.07
CA THR A 517 -23.45 -8.20 4.89
C THR A 517 -23.00 -8.95 6.14
N ALA A 518 -23.68 -10.04 6.46
CA ALA A 518 -23.26 -11.03 7.44
C ALA A 518 -23.26 -12.42 6.81
N THR A 519 -22.36 -13.30 7.24
CA THR A 519 -22.24 -14.64 6.66
C THR A 519 -22.37 -15.74 7.71
N PHE A 520 -22.94 -16.87 7.31
CA PHE A 520 -23.00 -18.09 8.11
C PHE A 520 -22.66 -19.29 7.21
N GLU A 521 -21.61 -20.02 7.57
CA GLU A 521 -21.21 -21.22 6.83
C GLU A 521 -21.90 -22.43 7.43
N ILE A 522 -22.57 -23.21 6.59
CA ILE A 522 -23.02 -24.55 6.93
C ILE A 522 -22.05 -25.54 6.32
N VAL A 523 -21.41 -26.33 7.16
CA VAL A 523 -20.50 -27.39 6.75
C VAL A 523 -21.27 -28.70 6.73
N ILE A 524 -21.27 -29.32 5.55
CA ILE A 524 -21.79 -30.67 5.41
C ILE A 524 -20.75 -31.62 5.93
N MET A 525 -21.09 -32.25 7.05
CA MET A 525 -20.30 -33.35 7.55
C MET A 525 -20.21 -34.42 6.45
N PRO A 526 -19.02 -34.97 6.19
CA PRO A 526 -18.90 -36.06 5.23
C PRO A 526 -19.95 -37.10 5.56
N GLU A 527 -20.61 -37.66 4.53
CA GLU A 527 -21.38 -38.90 4.75
C GLU A 527 -20.47 -39.81 5.55
N TYR A 528 -20.99 -40.26 6.69
CA TYR A 528 -20.25 -40.94 7.73
C TYR A 528 -19.19 -41.90 7.19
N PRO A 529 -18.09 -42.12 7.93
CA PRO A 529 -17.07 -43.08 7.52
C PRO A 529 -17.72 -44.39 7.08
N VAL A 530 -17.38 -44.86 5.88
CA VAL A 530 -17.89 -46.13 5.35
C VAL A 530 -17.45 -47.23 6.31
N ILE A 531 -18.37 -47.68 7.16
CA ILE A 531 -18.10 -48.69 8.17
C ILE A 531 -17.75 -50.00 7.47
N PRO A 532 -16.72 -50.74 7.94
CA PRO A 532 -16.37 -52.04 7.39
C PRO A 532 -17.57 -52.98 7.40
N SER A 533 -17.88 -53.61 6.26
CA SER A 533 -18.81 -54.73 6.22
C SER A 533 -18.08 -55.98 6.72
N GLY A 534 -18.33 -56.41 7.95
CA GLY A 534 -17.75 -57.63 8.49
C GLY A 534 -18.44 -58.12 9.75
N PRO A 535 -17.99 -59.25 10.31
CA PRO A 535 -18.64 -59.89 11.44
C PRO A 535 -18.66 -58.92 12.62
N THR A 536 -19.82 -58.82 13.28
CA THR A 536 -20.08 -57.79 14.29
C THR A 536 -20.48 -58.44 15.61
N ILE A 537 -19.76 -58.11 16.69
CA ILE A 537 -20.18 -58.40 18.06
C ILE A 537 -20.84 -57.15 18.62
N SER A 538 -22.07 -57.27 19.12
CA SER A 538 -22.81 -56.13 19.69
C SER A 538 -23.16 -56.40 21.15
N VAL A 539 -22.93 -55.42 22.02
CA VAL A 539 -23.16 -55.52 23.48
C VAL A 539 -24.01 -54.35 23.94
N ASN A 540 -25.13 -54.67 24.61
CA ASN A 540 -26.02 -53.70 25.24
C ASN A 540 -25.96 -53.90 26.75
N PHE A 541 -25.82 -52.81 27.52
CA PHE A 541 -25.87 -52.84 28.97
C PHE A 541 -27.24 -52.36 29.45
N HIS A 542 -27.95 -53.19 30.20
CA HIS A 542 -29.29 -52.87 30.68
C HIS A 542 -29.45 -53.10 32.18
N VAL A 543 -30.44 -52.45 32.79
CA VAL A 543 -30.82 -52.64 34.20
C VAL A 543 -32.21 -53.24 34.33
N ASP A 544 -32.48 -53.92 35.44
CA ASP A 544 -33.82 -54.42 35.78
C ASP A 544 -34.66 -53.26 36.35
N ASP A 545 -35.63 -52.75 35.59
CA ASP A 545 -36.61 -51.79 36.12
C ASP A 545 -37.77 -52.53 36.83
N LEU A 546 -38.10 -52.10 38.05
CA LEU A 546 -39.19 -52.64 38.87
C LEU A 546 -40.58 -52.29 38.32
N ASP A 547 -40.69 -51.32 37.41
CA ASP A 547 -41.96 -50.78 36.91
C ASP A 547 -42.53 -51.44 35.63
N ALA A 548 -41.94 -52.56 35.18
CA ALA A 548 -42.56 -53.53 34.26
C ALA A 548 -42.98 -53.02 32.85
N LEU A 549 -42.33 -51.98 32.34
CA LEU A 549 -42.45 -51.51 30.95
C LEU A 549 -41.06 -51.53 30.30
N ALA A 550 -40.68 -52.69 29.76
CA ALA A 550 -39.44 -53.01 29.01
C ALA A 550 -38.12 -52.95 29.81
N ASP A 551 -37.42 -54.09 29.93
CA ASP A 551 -36.12 -54.22 30.62
C ASP A 551 -34.95 -53.54 29.86
N HIS A 552 -35.21 -52.54 29.00
CA HIS A 552 -34.27 -51.90 28.05
C HIS A 552 -33.34 -52.89 27.31
N GLN A 553 -33.82 -54.13 27.14
CA GLN A 553 -33.14 -55.18 26.39
C GLN A 553 -33.47 -55.01 24.92
N LEU A 554 -32.46 -55.15 24.06
CA LEU A 554 -32.67 -55.25 22.63
C LEU A 554 -33.26 -56.62 22.31
N THR A 555 -34.48 -56.63 21.78
CA THR A 555 -35.25 -57.84 21.46
C THR A 555 -35.38 -58.07 19.96
N MET A 556 -35.78 -59.30 19.57
CA MET A 556 -35.89 -59.69 18.17
C MET A 556 -36.80 -58.75 17.37
N GLY A 557 -36.28 -58.16 16.30
CA GLY A 557 -36.97 -57.19 15.45
C GLY A 557 -36.59 -55.72 15.72
N GLU A 558 -35.94 -55.45 16.85
CA GLU A 558 -35.29 -54.16 17.12
C GLU A 558 -33.94 -54.16 16.43
N THR A 559 -33.60 -53.09 15.71
CA THR A 559 -32.22 -52.83 15.30
C THR A 559 -31.61 -51.84 16.27
N ALA A 560 -30.28 -51.73 16.30
CA ALA A 560 -29.57 -50.69 17.04
C ALA A 560 -28.12 -50.60 16.55
N GLY A 561 -27.47 -49.50 16.88
CA GLY A 561 -26.06 -49.25 16.61
C GLY A 561 -25.78 -48.74 15.19
N PHE A 562 -24.54 -48.30 15.00
CA PHE A 562 -24.03 -47.75 13.76
C PHE A 562 -24.04 -48.77 12.62
N VAL A 563 -23.74 -50.04 12.92
CA VAL A 563 -24.08 -51.17 12.04
C VAL A 563 -25.36 -51.79 12.61
N PRO A 564 -26.52 -51.61 11.95
CA PRO A 564 -27.77 -52.16 12.46
C PRO A 564 -27.67 -53.68 12.57
N VAL A 565 -27.74 -54.18 13.80
CA VAL A 565 -27.81 -55.61 14.12
C VAL A 565 -29.16 -55.89 14.77
N ASP A 566 -29.84 -56.95 14.31
CA ASP A 566 -31.10 -57.42 14.90
C ASP A 566 -30.89 -57.79 16.38
N GLY A 567 -31.78 -57.34 17.26
CA GLY A 567 -31.73 -57.50 18.71
C GLY A 567 -31.57 -58.94 19.18
N GLU A 568 -31.91 -59.95 18.35
CA GLU A 568 -31.59 -61.36 18.63
C GLU A 568 -30.08 -61.62 18.82
N PHE A 569 -29.22 -60.87 18.13
CA PHE A 569 -27.77 -61.07 18.16
C PHE A 569 -27.01 -60.09 19.07
N TRP A 570 -27.73 -59.19 19.74
CA TRP A 570 -27.14 -58.36 20.79
C TRP A 570 -26.93 -59.17 22.06
N THR A 571 -25.74 -59.08 22.63
CA THR A 571 -25.48 -59.62 23.97
C THR A 571 -25.97 -58.61 25.00
N ASN A 572 -27.20 -58.80 25.48
CA ASN A 572 -27.79 -58.00 26.55
C ASN A 572 -27.21 -58.41 27.91
N ILE A 573 -26.39 -57.53 28.50
CA ILE A 573 -25.76 -57.74 29.80
C ILE A 573 -26.56 -57.01 30.87
N ASN A 574 -27.17 -57.79 31.75
CA ASN A 574 -27.93 -57.28 32.89
C ASN A 574 -26.98 -56.79 33.99
N LEU A 575 -27.09 -55.51 34.34
CA LEU A 575 -26.33 -54.83 35.38
C LEU A 575 -27.00 -54.90 36.77
N GLY A 576 -28.19 -55.48 36.87
CA GLY A 576 -28.99 -55.59 38.10
C GLY A 576 -29.98 -54.43 38.28
N VAL A 577 -30.44 -54.24 39.52
CA VAL A 577 -31.38 -53.15 39.87
C VAL A 577 -30.64 -51.81 40.01
N PRO A 578 -31.25 -50.65 39.66
CA PRO A 578 -30.64 -49.33 39.82
C PRO A 578 -30.32 -49.00 41.29
N SER A 579 -29.16 -49.41 41.78
CA SER A 579 -28.66 -49.11 43.12
C SER A 579 -27.14 -49.26 43.20
N ASN A 580 -26.49 -48.50 44.08
CA ASN A 580 -25.03 -48.49 44.21
C ASN A 580 -24.47 -49.89 44.53
N HIS A 581 -23.63 -50.44 43.66
CA HIS A 581 -22.91 -51.70 43.89
C HIS A 581 -21.46 -51.41 44.29
N GLU A 582 -21.14 -51.52 45.58
CA GLU A 582 -19.75 -51.42 46.06
C GLU A 582 -19.07 -52.79 46.12
N GLY A 583 -18.08 -53.01 45.25
CA GLY A 583 -17.04 -54.04 45.44
C GLY A 583 -17.37 -55.51 45.11
N GLU A 584 -18.47 -55.80 44.41
CA GLU A 584 -18.74 -57.14 43.83
C GLU A 584 -18.81 -57.06 42.30
N ALA A 585 -18.35 -58.10 41.59
CA ALA A 585 -18.38 -58.15 40.12
C ALA A 585 -19.82 -58.01 39.62
N LEU A 586 -20.08 -56.95 38.84
CA LEU A 586 -21.44 -56.51 38.48
C LEU A 586 -22.19 -57.57 37.66
N PHE A 587 -21.49 -58.19 36.71
CA PHE A 587 -21.97 -59.33 35.92
C PHE A 587 -20.86 -60.39 35.82
N PRO A 588 -21.19 -61.69 35.73
CA PRO A 588 -20.18 -62.73 35.55
C PRO A 588 -19.49 -62.59 34.20
N SER A 589 -18.32 -63.23 34.06
CA SER A 589 -17.69 -63.38 32.74
C SER A 589 -18.69 -63.97 31.74
N THR A 590 -18.95 -63.23 30.67
CA THR A 590 -20.04 -63.49 29.72
C THR A 590 -19.46 -63.73 28.34
N GLN A 591 -19.94 -64.77 27.65
CA GLN A 591 -19.57 -65.00 26.25
C GLN A 591 -20.37 -64.06 25.36
N LEU A 592 -19.70 -63.47 24.38
CA LEU A 592 -20.30 -62.57 23.42
C LEU A 592 -20.72 -63.33 22.15
N ILE A 593 -21.87 -62.93 21.62
CA ILE A 593 -22.45 -63.45 20.38
C ILE A 593 -22.09 -62.50 19.23
N ASP A 594 -21.71 -63.04 18.07
CA ASP A 594 -21.61 -62.25 16.84
C ASP A 594 -22.92 -62.28 16.02
N ASP A 595 -22.99 -61.43 15.00
CA ASP A 595 -24.09 -61.28 14.04
C ASP A 595 -24.40 -62.55 13.21
N THR A 596 -23.58 -63.60 13.32
CA THR A 596 -23.85 -64.92 12.74
C THR A 596 -24.46 -65.91 13.74
N GLY A 597 -24.59 -65.50 15.00
CA GLY A 597 -25.07 -66.32 16.11
C GLY A 597 -23.98 -67.14 16.82
N ASN A 598 -22.69 -66.86 16.59
CA ASN A 598 -21.60 -67.56 17.28
C ASN A 598 -21.47 -67.07 18.73
N ALA A 599 -22.10 -67.77 19.68
CA ALA A 599 -22.12 -67.43 21.10
C ALA A 599 -20.80 -67.61 21.87
N SER A 600 -19.67 -67.68 21.16
CA SER A 600 -18.32 -67.76 21.74
C SER A 600 -17.34 -66.87 20.97
N ALA A 601 -17.82 -65.82 20.30
CA ALA A 601 -17.01 -64.94 19.45
C ALA A 601 -15.96 -64.14 20.24
N ALA A 602 -16.30 -63.77 21.47
CA ALA A 602 -15.39 -63.21 22.46
C ALA A 602 -15.92 -63.47 23.88
N THR A 603 -15.22 -62.96 24.89
CA THR A 603 -15.64 -62.98 26.29
C THR A 603 -15.39 -61.61 26.90
N ILE A 604 -16.38 -61.08 27.61
CA ILE A 604 -16.28 -59.86 28.41
C ILE A 604 -16.29 -60.21 29.90
N ALA A 605 -15.49 -59.50 30.70
CA ALA A 605 -15.56 -59.54 32.15
C ALA A 605 -15.21 -58.17 32.74
N PRO A 606 -15.83 -57.77 33.86
CA PRO A 606 -15.31 -56.64 34.63
C PRO A 606 -13.93 -57.00 35.20
N SER A 607 -12.97 -56.07 35.11
CA SER A 607 -11.62 -56.29 35.61
C SER A 607 -11.57 -56.29 37.12
N VAL A 608 -10.64 -57.05 37.70
CA VAL A 608 -10.39 -57.05 39.16
C VAL A 608 -9.82 -55.73 39.68
N ASP A 609 -9.30 -54.90 38.78
CA ASP A 609 -8.72 -53.59 39.08
C ASP A 609 -9.79 -52.47 39.08
N SER A 610 -11.05 -52.81 38.79
CA SER A 610 -12.16 -51.85 38.85
C SER A 610 -12.52 -51.50 40.30
N SER A 611 -12.71 -50.22 40.60
CA SER A 611 -13.06 -49.76 41.96
C SER A 611 -14.56 -49.60 42.19
N TYR A 612 -15.36 -49.27 41.17
CA TYR A 612 -16.79 -48.99 41.31
C TYR A 612 -17.57 -49.19 40.01
N PHE A 613 -18.80 -49.71 40.09
CA PHE A 613 -19.74 -49.80 38.97
C PHE A 613 -21.17 -49.53 39.43
N VAL A 614 -21.97 -48.80 38.65
CA VAL A 614 -23.41 -48.62 38.89
C VAL A 614 -24.17 -48.75 37.57
N GLY A 615 -25.19 -49.61 37.55
CA GLY A 615 -26.18 -49.61 36.47
C GLY A 615 -27.21 -48.52 36.72
N TYR A 616 -27.57 -47.77 35.67
CA TYR A 616 -28.59 -46.74 35.74
C TYR A 616 -29.52 -46.79 34.53
N ALA A 617 -30.75 -46.35 34.71
CA ALA A 617 -31.74 -46.12 33.65
C ALA A 617 -32.06 -44.63 33.58
N ALA A 618 -32.28 -44.11 32.38
CA ALA A 618 -32.70 -42.72 32.20
C ALA A 618 -34.03 -42.45 32.95
N SER A 619 -34.13 -41.33 33.67
CA SER A 619 -35.28 -41.03 34.55
C SER A 619 -36.63 -40.81 33.83
N ALA A 620 -36.66 -40.90 32.50
CA ALA A 620 -37.84 -40.71 31.65
C ALA A 620 -38.49 -42.03 31.18
N ALA A 621 -37.92 -43.20 31.51
CA ALA A 621 -38.38 -44.52 31.05
C ALA A 621 -39.76 -44.99 31.59
N SER A 622 -40.47 -44.19 32.40
CA SER A 622 -41.68 -44.64 33.11
C SER A 622 -43.01 -44.38 32.39
N GLU A 623 -43.05 -43.80 31.18
CA GLU A 623 -44.30 -43.55 30.46
C GLU A 623 -44.32 -44.20 29.07
N ALA A 624 -45.37 -44.98 28.78
CA ALA A 624 -45.65 -45.73 27.54
C ALA A 624 -45.93 -44.86 26.29
N LEU A 625 -45.34 -43.67 26.26
CA LEU A 625 -45.28 -42.69 25.17
C LEU A 625 -43.81 -42.25 25.03
N GLU A 626 -42.91 -43.24 25.03
CA GLU A 626 -41.49 -43.06 24.74
C GLU A 626 -41.32 -42.37 23.38
N LEU A 627 -40.65 -41.23 23.43
CA LEU A 627 -40.03 -40.46 22.34
C LEU A 627 -40.90 -39.95 21.18
N GLY A 628 -42.17 -40.35 21.05
CA GLY A 628 -43.06 -39.84 20.00
C GLY A 628 -42.61 -40.17 18.56
N LEU A 629 -41.61 -41.03 18.41
CA LEU A 629 -41.14 -41.57 17.14
C LEU A 629 -41.76 -42.97 16.96
N PRO A 630 -42.38 -43.27 15.82
CA PRO A 630 -42.84 -44.62 15.55
C PRO A 630 -41.65 -45.53 15.20
N GLY A 631 -41.23 -46.41 16.12
CA GLY A 631 -40.23 -47.47 15.89
C GLY A 631 -39.48 -47.88 17.16
N ASP A 632 -39.15 -49.17 17.30
CA ASP A 632 -38.60 -49.80 18.52
C ASP A 632 -37.04 -49.75 18.58
N ASP A 633 -36.39 -48.60 18.34
CA ASP A 633 -34.90 -48.50 18.14
C ASP A 633 -34.18 -47.59 19.16
N ASP A 634 -34.77 -47.30 20.32
CA ASP A 634 -34.21 -46.37 21.33
C ASP A 634 -33.61 -47.05 22.58
N ASN A 635 -33.86 -48.35 22.74
CA ASN A 635 -33.45 -49.12 23.94
C ASN A 635 -31.95 -49.07 24.25
N LEU A 636 -31.08 -48.93 23.24
CA LEU A 636 -29.62 -48.91 23.43
C LEU A 636 -29.18 -47.76 24.34
N PHE A 637 -29.82 -46.59 24.26
CA PHE A 637 -29.43 -45.39 25.03
C PHE A 637 -30.26 -45.21 26.32
N ASN A 638 -31.23 -46.08 26.59
CA ASN A 638 -32.12 -45.97 27.74
C ASN A 638 -31.53 -46.55 29.05
N SER A 639 -30.45 -47.35 28.93
CA SER A 639 -29.66 -47.87 30.05
C SER A 639 -28.17 -47.73 29.81
N TYR A 640 -27.41 -47.71 30.90
CA TYR A 640 -25.96 -47.65 30.81
C TYR A 640 -25.27 -48.18 32.07
N LEU A 641 -24.02 -48.58 31.86
CA LEU A 641 -23.03 -48.78 32.91
C LEU A 641 -22.35 -47.43 33.21
N ALA A 642 -22.43 -46.94 34.44
CA ALA A 642 -21.83 -45.68 34.86
C ALA A 642 -20.82 -45.81 36.01
N LEU A 643 -19.99 -44.77 36.11
CA LEU A 643 -19.07 -44.46 37.18
C LEU A 643 -19.66 -43.38 38.08
N ASN A 644 -19.56 -43.57 39.39
CA ASN A 644 -20.20 -42.76 40.42
C ASN A 644 -21.74 -42.80 40.37
N GLY A 645 -22.39 -42.37 41.46
CA GLY A 645 -23.84 -42.14 41.46
C GLY A 645 -24.23 -40.99 40.50
N PRO A 646 -25.52 -40.81 40.18
CA PRO A 646 -26.03 -39.91 39.12
C PRO A 646 -25.67 -38.42 39.24
N ASN A 647 -25.17 -38.00 40.40
CA ASN A 647 -24.77 -36.63 40.70
C ASN A 647 -23.26 -36.38 40.65
N GLY A 648 -22.42 -37.42 40.50
CA GLY A 648 -20.99 -37.34 40.81
C GLY A 648 -20.76 -37.09 42.31
N ASP A 649 -19.64 -37.52 42.87
CA ASP A 649 -19.28 -37.17 44.26
C ASP A 649 -18.32 -35.97 44.35
N GLY A 650 -17.92 -35.42 43.20
CA GLY A 650 -17.02 -34.28 43.08
C GLY A 650 -15.54 -34.62 43.29
N THR A 651 -15.17 -35.91 43.22
CA THR A 651 -13.77 -36.36 43.19
C THR A 651 -13.46 -37.07 41.86
N PRO A 652 -12.18 -37.14 41.41
CA PRO A 652 -11.82 -37.85 40.17
C PRO A 652 -12.39 -39.27 40.22
N ALA A 653 -13.10 -39.67 39.16
CA ALA A 653 -13.97 -40.83 39.16
C ALA A 653 -13.27 -42.13 39.62
N ASP A 654 -14.03 -42.97 40.32
CA ASP A 654 -13.71 -44.38 40.47
C ASP A 654 -13.50 -45.05 39.09
N LEU A 655 -12.64 -46.06 39.02
CA LEU A 655 -12.15 -46.68 37.80
C LEU A 655 -13.04 -47.87 37.41
N ALA A 656 -13.55 -47.90 36.17
CA ALA A 656 -14.25 -49.05 35.60
C ALA A 656 -13.43 -49.60 34.43
N ILE A 657 -13.03 -50.87 34.51
CA ILE A 657 -12.33 -51.53 33.43
C ILE A 657 -13.13 -52.75 32.97
N LEU A 658 -13.37 -52.82 31.66
CA LEU A 658 -13.93 -53.97 30.98
C LEU A 658 -12.83 -54.71 30.22
N ASP A 659 -12.63 -55.98 30.54
CA ASP A 659 -11.67 -56.85 29.85
C ASP A 659 -12.37 -57.67 28.76
N ILE A 660 -11.99 -57.44 27.50
CA ILE A 660 -12.46 -58.20 26.35
C ILE A 660 -11.34 -59.17 25.95
N SER A 661 -11.67 -60.45 25.76
CA SER A 661 -10.71 -61.47 25.37
C SER A 661 -11.28 -62.53 24.45
N GLY A 662 -10.39 -63.26 23.77
CA GLY A 662 -10.77 -64.42 22.96
C GLY A 662 -11.27 -64.09 21.56
N LEU A 663 -11.05 -62.86 21.08
CA LEU A 663 -11.40 -62.46 19.70
C LEU A 663 -10.67 -63.36 18.68
N GLY A 664 -11.42 -63.97 17.78
CA GLY A 664 -10.93 -64.90 16.78
C GLY A 664 -10.18 -64.24 15.60
N SER A 665 -9.79 -65.07 14.64
CA SER A 665 -9.06 -64.64 13.44
C SER A 665 -9.84 -63.68 12.55
N GLU A 666 -11.16 -63.75 12.60
CA GLU A 666 -12.12 -62.93 11.87
C GLU A 666 -12.09 -61.45 12.31
N TYR A 667 -11.65 -61.17 13.54
CA TYR A 667 -11.37 -59.82 14.02
C TYR A 667 -9.86 -59.52 13.97
N THR A 668 -8.98 -60.47 14.28
CA THR A 668 -7.55 -60.18 14.50
C THR A 668 -6.69 -60.19 13.23
N SER A 669 -7.11 -60.89 12.16
CA SER A 669 -6.27 -61.03 10.94
C SER A 669 -6.35 -59.83 9.99
N GLY A 670 -7.52 -59.19 9.92
CA GLY A 670 -7.75 -57.97 9.13
C GLY A 670 -7.73 -56.70 9.98
N GLY A 671 -7.75 -56.86 11.31
CA GLY A 671 -8.06 -55.80 12.25
C GLY A 671 -9.56 -55.73 12.55
N TYR A 672 -9.91 -54.92 13.54
CA TYR A 672 -11.27 -54.61 13.90
C TYR A 672 -11.38 -53.16 14.37
N THR A 673 -12.63 -52.69 14.35
CA THR A 673 -13.06 -51.40 14.83
C THR A 673 -13.92 -51.60 16.07
N LEU A 674 -13.68 -50.83 17.12
CA LEU A 674 -14.55 -50.77 18.30
C LEU A 674 -15.31 -49.44 18.27
N ILE A 675 -16.63 -49.50 18.24
CA ILE A 675 -17.53 -48.34 18.38
C ILE A 675 -18.11 -48.39 19.78
N ILE A 676 -17.96 -47.31 20.54
CA ILE A 676 -18.48 -47.18 21.90
C ILE A 676 -19.60 -46.16 21.90
N TYR A 677 -20.74 -46.52 22.49
CA TYR A 677 -21.90 -45.65 22.66
C TYR A 677 -21.94 -45.15 24.11
N SER A 678 -21.86 -43.83 24.29
CA SER A 678 -22.00 -43.17 25.60
C SER A 678 -23.46 -42.91 25.91
N ASP A 679 -23.79 -42.85 27.20
CA ASP A 679 -25.00 -42.14 27.64
C ASP A 679 -24.84 -40.64 27.31
N SER A 680 -25.94 -40.02 26.89
CA SER A 680 -26.05 -38.60 26.56
C SER A 680 -27.22 -37.98 27.32
N ASP A 681 -26.92 -37.15 28.33
CA ASP A 681 -27.84 -36.49 29.25
C ASP A 681 -28.05 -35.03 28.83
N ARG A 682 -29.28 -34.66 28.49
CA ARG A 682 -29.66 -33.26 28.29
C ARG A 682 -29.90 -32.57 29.64
N ARG A 683 -28.98 -31.70 30.08
CA ARG A 683 -29.15 -30.92 31.33
C ARG A 683 -29.18 -29.42 31.13
N ASN A 684 -30.28 -28.80 31.55
CA ASN A 684 -30.32 -27.35 31.74
C ASN A 684 -29.41 -26.95 32.91
N ASN A 685 -28.36 -26.18 32.60
CA ASN A 685 -27.58 -25.37 33.53
C ASN A 685 -26.64 -26.13 34.48
N SER A 686 -25.90 -27.14 33.99
CA SER A 686 -24.69 -27.58 34.68
C SER A 686 -23.57 -26.54 34.45
N ALA A 687 -22.91 -26.08 35.52
CA ALA A 687 -21.75 -25.19 35.40
C ALA A 687 -20.46 -25.94 34.97
N ASN A 688 -20.50 -27.27 34.99
CA ASN A 688 -19.38 -28.15 34.62
C ASN A 688 -19.83 -29.03 33.46
N LYS A 689 -19.06 -29.01 32.37
CA LYS A 689 -19.23 -29.91 31.22
C LYS A 689 -18.96 -31.35 31.66
N ARG A 690 -19.84 -32.29 31.31
CA ARG A 690 -19.68 -33.72 31.63
C ARG A 690 -18.94 -34.44 30.52
N GLN A 691 -17.91 -35.19 30.89
CA GLN A 691 -17.05 -35.89 29.93
C GLN A 691 -16.89 -37.36 30.31
N SER A 692 -17.16 -38.25 29.35
CA SER A 692 -16.81 -39.67 29.41
C SER A 692 -15.50 -39.91 28.67
N LEU A 693 -14.47 -40.37 29.38
CA LEU A 693 -13.15 -40.66 28.82
C LEU A 693 -12.95 -42.18 28.72
N TYR A 694 -12.78 -42.68 27.50
CA TYR A 694 -12.53 -44.08 27.20
C TYR A 694 -11.06 -44.30 26.89
N THR A 695 -10.38 -45.10 27.70
CA THR A 695 -8.98 -45.49 27.47
C THR A 695 -8.92 -46.96 27.11
N LEU A 696 -8.67 -47.25 25.83
CA LEU A 696 -8.53 -48.59 25.30
C LEU A 696 -7.06 -49.02 25.28
N THR A 697 -6.74 -50.13 25.92
CA THR A 697 -5.40 -50.71 25.94
C THR A 697 -5.42 -52.11 25.32
N PRO A 698 -4.96 -52.28 24.07
CA PRO A 698 -4.82 -53.60 23.45
C PRO A 698 -3.77 -54.42 24.19
N SER A 699 -3.97 -55.73 24.30
CA SER A 699 -2.95 -56.61 24.90
C SER A 699 -1.62 -56.52 24.14
N GLY A 700 -0.56 -56.14 24.86
CA GLY A 700 0.78 -55.89 24.30
C GLY A 700 0.92 -54.58 23.51
N GLY A 701 -0.12 -53.74 23.47
CA GLY A 701 -0.16 -52.43 22.82
C GLY A 701 0.01 -51.26 23.78
N SER A 702 -0.10 -50.04 23.24
CA SER A 702 -0.17 -48.81 24.03
C SER A 702 -1.62 -48.39 24.22
N ALA A 703 -1.92 -47.73 25.34
CA ALA A 703 -3.23 -47.15 25.60
C ALA A 703 -3.53 -46.03 24.59
N VAL A 704 -4.78 -45.98 24.12
CA VAL A 704 -5.35 -44.91 23.30
C VAL A 704 -6.55 -44.38 24.05
N THR A 705 -6.63 -43.07 24.17
CA THR A 705 -7.71 -42.40 24.91
C THR A 705 -8.52 -41.55 23.96
N ALA A 706 -9.83 -41.63 24.09
CA ALA A 706 -10.79 -40.79 23.39
C ALA A 706 -11.87 -40.33 24.38
N PHE A 707 -12.46 -39.16 24.17
CA PHE A 707 -13.48 -38.63 25.07
C PHE A 707 -14.80 -38.44 24.34
N VAL A 708 -15.90 -38.37 25.07
CA VAL A 708 -17.24 -38.03 24.58
C VAL A 708 -17.81 -36.95 25.50
N GLU A 709 -18.35 -35.89 24.90
CA GLU A 709 -19.00 -34.77 25.59
C GLU A 709 -20.49 -35.05 25.75
N ASP A 710 -20.92 -35.24 26.99
CA ASP A 710 -22.26 -35.74 27.36
C ASP A 710 -23.34 -34.61 27.33
N ASP A 711 -22.96 -33.33 27.21
CA ASP A 711 -23.89 -32.20 27.36
C ASP A 711 -24.39 -31.61 26.01
N ASP A 712 -25.72 -31.63 25.79
CA ASP A 712 -26.42 -31.03 24.62
C ASP A 712 -26.85 -29.56 24.88
N PRO A 713 -26.78 -28.64 23.90
CA PRO A 713 -27.35 -27.29 24.00
C PRO A 713 -28.85 -27.24 24.37
N ALA A 714 -29.19 -26.27 25.23
CA ALA A 714 -30.42 -26.24 26.03
C ALA A 714 -31.75 -26.21 25.24
N ASP A 715 -32.68 -27.14 25.59
CA ASP A 715 -34.17 -27.04 25.51
C ASP A 715 -34.92 -28.42 25.51
N GLY A 716 -34.96 -29.14 26.65
CA GLY A 716 -36.02 -30.13 26.97
C GLY A 716 -35.76 -31.65 26.70
N ILE A 717 -36.18 -32.51 27.64
CA ILE A 717 -36.21 -34.01 27.69
C ILE A 717 -34.97 -34.76 27.14
N ASN A 718 -34.37 -35.66 27.94
CA ASN A 718 -33.35 -36.63 27.53
C ASN A 718 -33.89 -37.52 26.39
N ILE A 719 -33.52 -37.22 25.14
CA ILE A 719 -33.94 -38.00 23.98
C ILE A 719 -32.73 -38.16 23.06
N PHE A 720 -32.25 -39.38 22.90
CA PHE A 720 -31.47 -39.74 21.71
C PHE A 720 -32.44 -39.69 20.51
N ASP A 721 -32.19 -38.81 19.55
CA ASP A 721 -33.08 -38.52 18.42
C ASP A 721 -32.73 -39.35 17.16
N ASN A 722 -32.07 -40.50 17.35
CA ASN A 722 -31.45 -41.31 16.30
C ASN A 722 -30.26 -40.65 15.58
N THR A 723 -29.70 -39.56 16.13
CA THR A 723 -28.48 -38.95 15.61
C THR A 723 -27.25 -39.48 16.36
N TYR A 724 -26.40 -40.20 15.64
CA TYR A 724 -25.07 -40.56 16.14
C TYR A 724 -24.12 -39.39 15.89
N VAL A 725 -23.55 -38.82 16.96
CA VAL A 725 -22.61 -37.70 16.89
C VAL A 725 -21.22 -38.16 17.35
N PHE A 726 -20.25 -38.10 16.43
CA PHE A 726 -18.90 -38.60 16.64
C PHE A 726 -18.09 -37.63 17.50
N SER A 727 -17.26 -38.15 18.39
CA SER A 727 -16.25 -37.36 19.09
C SER A 727 -15.22 -36.79 18.11
N ASP A 728 -15.04 -35.47 18.14
CA ASP A 728 -14.12 -34.72 17.29
C ASP A 728 -12.67 -34.70 17.82
N TYR A 729 -12.45 -35.29 19.01
CA TYR A 729 -11.17 -35.32 19.74
C TYR A 729 -10.62 -33.93 20.15
N VAL A 730 -11.43 -32.85 20.13
CA VAL A 730 -11.05 -31.50 20.59
C VAL A 730 -12.00 -30.98 21.67
N ASP A 731 -11.50 -30.70 22.88
CA ASP A 731 -12.30 -30.04 23.94
C ASP A 731 -12.29 -28.52 23.68
N ASP A 732 -13.18 -28.07 22.80
CA ASP A 732 -13.56 -26.65 22.68
C ASP A 732 -14.78 -26.31 23.54
N GLY A 733 -15.52 -27.36 23.88
CA GLY A 733 -16.66 -27.44 24.78
C GLY A 733 -17.92 -26.74 24.28
N ASP A 734 -18.05 -26.54 22.98
CA ASP A 734 -19.34 -26.20 22.37
C ASP A 734 -19.94 -27.38 21.58
N ASP A 735 -19.28 -28.55 21.63
CA ASP A 735 -19.59 -29.72 20.79
C ASP A 735 -20.16 -30.92 21.57
N TYR A 736 -21.42 -31.26 21.29
CA TYR A 736 -22.08 -32.47 21.80
C TYR A 736 -21.61 -33.72 21.03
N SER A 737 -21.33 -34.83 21.72
CA SER A 737 -21.05 -36.13 21.08
C SER A 737 -21.65 -37.30 21.87
N ASN A 738 -21.93 -38.44 21.22
CA ASN A 738 -22.54 -39.59 21.89
C ASN A 738 -21.92 -40.95 21.52
N PHE A 739 -20.92 -40.97 20.63
CA PHE A 739 -20.15 -42.16 20.36
C PHE A 739 -18.69 -41.85 19.99
N VAL A 740 -17.84 -42.87 20.13
CA VAL A 740 -16.43 -42.80 19.74
C VAL A 740 -15.97 -44.09 19.06
N ILE A 741 -14.97 -43.98 18.18
CA ILE A 741 -14.44 -45.10 17.40
C ILE A 741 -12.95 -45.31 17.71
N PHE A 742 -12.57 -46.55 18.00
CA PHE A 742 -11.19 -47.03 18.03
C PHE A 742 -10.92 -47.97 16.86
N GLU A 743 -9.88 -47.67 16.09
CA GLU A 743 -9.56 -48.38 14.85
C GLU A 743 -8.18 -49.04 14.86
N GLY A 744 -7.94 -49.88 13.85
CA GLY A 744 -6.64 -50.51 13.64
C GLY A 744 -6.27 -51.52 14.73
N LEU A 745 -7.26 -52.00 15.48
CA LEU A 745 -7.06 -52.93 16.57
C LEU A 745 -6.83 -54.33 16.00
N THR A 746 -5.77 -55.01 16.44
CA THR A 746 -5.43 -56.36 15.95
C THR A 746 -5.26 -57.37 17.07
N SER A 747 -5.24 -56.93 18.33
CA SER A 747 -5.04 -57.81 19.48
C SER A 747 -6.28 -58.65 19.76
N ALA A 748 -6.09 -59.92 20.12
CA ALA A 748 -7.18 -60.83 20.49
C ALA A 748 -7.87 -60.48 21.83
N SER A 749 -7.38 -59.45 22.52
CA SER A 749 -7.90 -58.95 23.78
C SER A 749 -7.49 -57.50 24.01
N PHE A 750 -8.30 -56.75 24.74
CA PHE A 750 -8.03 -55.37 25.18
C PHE A 750 -8.74 -55.09 26.51
N SER A 751 -8.23 -54.12 27.27
CA SER A 751 -8.94 -53.55 28.41
C SER A 751 -9.51 -52.19 28.00
N LEU A 752 -10.77 -51.95 28.33
CA LEU A 752 -11.45 -50.68 28.12
C LEU A 752 -11.67 -50.04 29.49
N GLU A 753 -10.89 -49.02 29.78
CA GLU A 753 -11.06 -48.18 30.97
C GLU A 753 -12.02 -47.04 30.65
N ILE A 754 -12.95 -46.78 31.56
CA ILE A 754 -13.90 -45.68 31.51
C ILE A 754 -13.55 -44.76 32.68
N SER A 755 -13.58 -43.45 32.47
CA SER A 755 -13.32 -42.45 33.52
C SER A 755 -14.02 -41.13 33.21
N SER A 756 -14.10 -40.23 34.20
CA SER A 756 -14.64 -38.87 34.06
C SER A 756 -13.71 -37.89 34.78
N PRO A 757 -12.84 -37.15 34.04
CA PRO A 757 -11.82 -36.28 34.62
C PRO A 757 -12.38 -35.07 35.38
N ASP A 758 -13.56 -34.62 35.02
CA ASP A 758 -14.32 -33.51 35.61
C ASP A 758 -14.96 -33.86 36.96
N GLY A 759 -14.87 -35.13 37.38
CA GLY A 759 -15.54 -35.65 38.59
C GLY A 759 -17.05 -35.84 38.42
N GLY A 760 -17.52 -35.77 37.18
CA GLY A 760 -18.87 -36.06 36.75
C GLY A 760 -19.13 -37.57 36.66
N ARG A 761 -19.78 -37.99 35.58
CA ARG A 761 -20.22 -39.37 35.34
C ARG A 761 -19.61 -39.85 34.02
N GLY A 762 -18.76 -40.86 34.06
CA GLY A 762 -18.37 -41.62 32.87
C GLY A 762 -19.36 -42.76 32.65
N ALA A 763 -19.94 -42.88 31.45
CA ALA A 763 -20.99 -43.86 31.17
C ALA A 763 -20.75 -44.62 29.87
N ILE A 764 -21.30 -45.82 29.73
CA ILE A 764 -21.32 -46.59 28.48
C ILE A 764 -22.66 -47.32 28.37
N SER A 765 -23.38 -47.06 27.28
CA SER A 765 -24.65 -47.71 26.95
C SER A 765 -24.42 -49.06 26.28
N GLY A 766 -23.41 -49.13 25.41
CA GLY A 766 -23.03 -50.36 24.73
C GLY A 766 -21.83 -50.18 23.82
N PHE A 767 -21.48 -51.21 23.07
CA PHE A 767 -20.45 -51.11 22.05
C PHE A 767 -20.63 -52.16 20.94
N GLN A 768 -19.98 -51.92 19.81
CA GLN A 768 -19.85 -52.87 18.70
C GLN A 768 -18.39 -53.12 18.34
N ILE A 769 -18.01 -54.37 18.14
CA ILE A 769 -16.72 -54.78 17.57
C ILE A 769 -16.98 -55.29 16.16
N ILE A 770 -16.42 -54.61 15.16
CA ILE A 770 -16.66 -54.90 13.75
C ILE A 770 -15.35 -55.41 13.14
N GLY A 771 -15.33 -56.67 12.71
CA GLY A 771 -14.19 -57.30 12.07
C GLY A 771 -14.00 -56.77 10.64
N GLY A 772 -12.76 -56.54 10.24
CA GLY A 772 -12.43 -56.04 8.90
C GLY A 772 -11.24 -55.11 8.93
N THR A 773 -10.59 -54.93 7.78
CA THR A 773 -9.70 -53.78 7.60
C THR A 773 -10.52 -52.57 8.00
N GLY A 774 -10.08 -51.79 8.99
CA GLY A 774 -10.82 -50.67 9.59
C GLY A 774 -11.33 -49.67 8.56
N LEU A 775 -11.82 -48.50 9.00
CA LEU A 775 -12.20 -47.45 8.05
C LEU A 775 -11.14 -47.30 6.95
N PRO A 776 -11.53 -47.02 5.69
CA PRO A 776 -10.55 -46.42 4.78
C PRO A 776 -9.99 -45.22 5.54
N ALA A 777 -8.74 -45.37 6.00
CA ALA A 777 -8.13 -44.48 6.96
C ALA A 777 -8.32 -43.05 6.47
N ASP A 778 -8.69 -42.13 7.39
CA ASP A 778 -8.77 -40.68 7.17
C ASP A 778 -7.97 -40.30 5.91
N PRO A 779 -8.65 -39.90 4.81
CA PRO A 779 -8.12 -40.05 3.46
C PRO A 779 -6.73 -39.41 3.25
N LEU A 780 -6.31 -38.52 4.17
CA LEU A 780 -5.03 -37.83 4.14
C LEU A 780 -4.34 -37.68 5.52
N LYS A 781 -4.39 -38.69 6.42
CA LYS A 781 -3.61 -38.64 7.68
C LYS A 781 -2.12 -38.39 7.40
N LEU A 782 -1.63 -37.18 7.65
CA LEU A 782 -0.26 -36.77 7.36
C LEU A 782 0.65 -36.86 8.61
N SER A 783 1.69 -37.68 8.53
CA SER A 783 2.77 -37.78 9.51
C SER A 783 4.03 -37.10 8.99
N VAL A 784 4.72 -36.35 9.86
CA VAL A 784 5.99 -35.68 9.53
C VAL A 784 7.02 -35.98 10.61
N VAL A 785 8.13 -36.60 10.24
CA VAL A 785 9.21 -36.95 11.15
C VAL A 785 10.52 -36.31 10.70
N GLY A 786 11.25 -35.70 11.64
CA GLY A 786 12.59 -35.18 11.36
C GLY A 786 13.62 -36.30 11.22
N ASN A 787 14.30 -36.38 10.07
CA ASN A 787 15.35 -37.37 9.80
C ASN A 787 16.66 -36.68 9.35
N GLY A 788 17.52 -36.34 10.31
CA GLY A 788 18.78 -35.64 10.05
C GLY A 788 18.54 -34.30 9.34
N ALA A 789 19.09 -34.15 8.13
CA ALA A 789 18.93 -32.94 7.31
C ALA A 789 17.58 -32.85 6.58
N ASN A 790 16.75 -33.90 6.65
CA ASN A 790 15.49 -34.01 5.93
C ASN A 790 14.29 -34.05 6.88
N LEU A 791 13.11 -33.87 6.28
CA LEU A 791 11.80 -34.21 6.82
C LEU A 791 11.25 -35.37 5.99
N ASP A 792 10.80 -36.42 6.68
CA ASP A 792 10.13 -37.57 6.08
C ASP A 792 8.63 -37.44 6.32
N PHE A 793 7.88 -37.41 5.23
CA PHE A 793 6.42 -37.34 5.18
C PHE A 793 5.86 -38.71 4.88
N GLU A 794 4.77 -39.08 5.54
CA GLU A 794 3.97 -40.27 5.26
C GLU A 794 2.48 -39.93 5.33
N TRP A 795 1.71 -40.28 4.31
CA TRP A 795 0.25 -40.09 4.31
C TRP A 795 -0.48 -41.27 3.67
N ASN A 796 -1.75 -41.45 4.05
CA ASN A 796 -2.63 -42.46 3.46
C ASN A 796 -2.83 -42.18 1.97
N SER A 797 -2.85 -43.24 1.16
CA SER A 797 -2.85 -43.16 -0.30
C SER A 797 -3.85 -44.13 -0.94
N LEU A 798 -4.64 -43.61 -1.89
CA LEU A 798 -5.70 -44.33 -2.59
C LEU A 798 -5.33 -44.60 -4.04
N ALA A 799 -5.62 -45.81 -4.51
CA ALA A 799 -5.34 -46.21 -5.88
C ALA A 799 -6.08 -45.32 -6.88
N GLY A 800 -5.37 -44.76 -7.86
CA GLY A 800 -5.95 -43.88 -8.89
C GLY A 800 -5.90 -42.39 -8.53
N MET A 801 -5.41 -42.04 -7.34
CA MET A 801 -5.19 -40.65 -6.94
C MET A 801 -3.76 -40.17 -7.25
N SER A 802 -3.60 -38.86 -7.27
CA SER A 802 -2.33 -38.14 -7.32
C SER A 802 -2.32 -37.06 -6.23
N TYR A 803 -1.13 -36.70 -5.77
CA TYR A 803 -0.97 -35.82 -4.61
C TYR A 803 -0.04 -34.64 -4.90
N ASN A 804 -0.30 -33.50 -4.27
CA ASN A 804 0.64 -32.38 -4.20
C ASN A 804 1.05 -32.17 -2.74
N LEU A 805 2.33 -31.89 -2.50
CA LEU A 805 2.77 -31.32 -1.22
C LEU A 805 2.84 -29.80 -1.36
N ARG A 806 2.09 -29.07 -0.54
CA ARG A 806 2.12 -27.62 -0.46
C ARG A 806 2.71 -27.17 0.87
N GLY A 807 3.19 -25.93 0.92
CA GLY A 807 3.70 -25.39 2.18
C GLY A 807 3.87 -23.88 2.21
N SER A 808 3.87 -23.34 3.42
CA SER A 808 3.94 -21.91 3.72
C SER A 808 4.70 -21.66 5.00
N ALA A 809 5.31 -20.48 5.13
CA ALA A 809 5.90 -20.01 6.38
C ALA A 809 4.85 -19.40 7.35
N SER A 810 3.61 -19.18 6.88
CA SER A 810 2.50 -18.64 7.67
C SER A 810 1.21 -19.45 7.49
N LEU A 811 0.35 -19.42 8.51
CA LEU A 811 -1.00 -20.00 8.53
C LEU A 811 -2.10 -18.99 8.13
N ASP A 812 -1.74 -17.73 7.82
CA ASP A 812 -2.71 -16.64 7.61
C ASP A 812 -3.58 -16.77 6.33
N SER A 813 -3.25 -17.72 5.45
CA SER A 813 -3.97 -17.96 4.19
C SER A 813 -4.39 -19.41 4.07
N ASP A 814 -5.50 -19.65 3.38
CA ASP A 814 -6.04 -20.99 3.10
C ASP A 814 -4.94 -21.96 2.58
N PRO A 815 -4.72 -23.11 3.25
CA PRO A 815 -3.75 -24.13 2.84
C PRO A 815 -3.89 -24.61 1.39
N ALA A 816 -5.10 -24.62 0.83
CA ALA A 816 -5.32 -24.99 -0.58
C ALA A 816 -4.65 -24.01 -1.57
N THR A 817 -4.46 -22.76 -1.14
CA THR A 817 -3.82 -21.71 -1.94
C THR A 817 -2.30 -21.67 -1.79
N TRP A 818 -1.73 -22.43 -0.84
CA TRP A 818 -0.29 -22.42 -0.58
C TRP A 818 0.51 -22.90 -1.80
N PRO A 819 1.70 -22.33 -2.03
CA PRO A 819 2.58 -22.79 -3.10
C PRO A 819 2.91 -24.28 -2.96
N ILE A 820 2.95 -24.97 -4.09
CA ILE A 820 3.46 -26.35 -4.15
C ILE A 820 4.96 -26.33 -3.82
N VAL A 821 5.38 -27.20 -2.90
CA VAL A 821 6.79 -27.44 -2.60
C VAL A 821 7.49 -27.88 -3.89
N THR A 822 8.64 -27.26 -4.17
CA THR A 822 9.30 -27.39 -5.49
C THR A 822 9.51 -28.86 -5.88
N GLY A 823 8.89 -29.25 -7.00
CA GLY A 823 8.99 -30.60 -7.58
C GLY A 823 8.09 -31.66 -6.94
N GLN A 824 7.22 -31.29 -6.00
CA GLN A 824 6.34 -32.21 -5.28
C GLN A 824 4.87 -32.11 -5.75
N ASN A 825 4.68 -32.00 -7.06
CA ASN A 825 3.37 -32.01 -7.71
C ASN A 825 3.11 -33.33 -8.43
N GLY A 826 1.86 -33.80 -8.43
CA GLY A 826 1.45 -35.00 -9.16
C GLY A 826 2.15 -36.28 -8.69
N ILE A 827 2.39 -36.39 -7.39
CA ILE A 827 2.95 -37.58 -6.75
C ILE A 827 1.93 -38.71 -6.93
N LEU A 828 2.30 -39.74 -7.69
CA LEU A 828 1.40 -40.86 -7.93
C LEU A 828 1.13 -41.65 -6.64
N ALA A 829 -0.10 -42.12 -6.49
CA ALA A 829 -0.51 -42.95 -5.37
C ALA A 829 0.36 -44.23 -5.25
N THR A 830 0.80 -44.51 -4.02
CA THR A 830 1.40 -45.80 -3.63
C THR A 830 0.67 -46.42 -2.44
N PRO A 831 -0.56 -46.93 -2.62
CA PRO A 831 -1.34 -47.48 -1.51
C PRO A 831 -0.58 -48.59 -0.74
N PRO A 832 -0.74 -48.70 0.59
CA PRO A 832 -1.69 -47.93 1.40
C PRO A 832 -1.20 -46.54 1.79
N ASN A 833 0.11 -46.25 1.72
CA ASN A 833 0.69 -44.97 2.14
C ASN A 833 1.71 -44.44 1.11
N ASN A 834 1.64 -43.15 0.80
CA ASN A 834 2.74 -42.46 0.14
C ASN A 834 3.79 -42.03 1.16
N THR A 835 5.06 -42.07 0.76
CA THR A 835 6.17 -41.52 1.54
C THR A 835 6.95 -40.53 0.69
N LEU A 836 7.44 -39.46 1.32
CA LEU A 836 8.24 -38.43 0.65
C LEU A 836 9.28 -37.87 1.62
N SER A 837 10.54 -37.84 1.21
CA SER A 837 11.61 -37.16 1.95
C SER A 837 12.01 -35.88 1.23
N ILE A 838 11.96 -34.74 1.92
CA ILE A 838 12.47 -33.46 1.41
C ILE A 838 13.50 -32.84 2.38
N PRO A 839 14.43 -32.00 1.90
CA PRO A 839 15.31 -31.24 2.77
C PRO A 839 14.51 -30.36 3.74
N ARG A 840 15.03 -30.16 4.95
CA ARG A 840 14.44 -29.21 5.90
C ARG A 840 14.40 -27.80 5.28
N PRO A 841 13.32 -27.03 5.51
CA PRO A 841 13.27 -25.63 5.12
C PRO A 841 14.33 -24.82 5.87
N VAL A 842 14.69 -23.68 5.30
CA VAL A 842 15.62 -22.73 5.95
C VAL A 842 14.96 -21.98 7.11
N ASP A 843 13.63 -21.90 7.09
CA ASP A 843 12.83 -21.22 8.10
C ASP A 843 12.73 -22.05 9.39
N ASP A 844 12.78 -21.37 10.54
CA ASP A 844 12.66 -22.01 11.87
C ASP A 844 11.26 -22.63 12.10
N LYS A 845 10.26 -22.18 11.34
CA LYS A 845 8.90 -22.74 11.29
C LYS A 845 8.40 -22.74 9.85
N PHE A 846 7.82 -23.85 9.44
CA PHE A 846 7.22 -24.02 8.11
C PHE A 846 6.09 -25.05 8.20
N PHE A 847 4.99 -24.77 7.53
CA PHE A 847 3.76 -25.56 7.54
C PHE A 847 3.58 -26.28 6.21
N TYR A 848 2.95 -27.45 6.26
CA TYR A 848 2.75 -28.31 5.09
C TYR A 848 1.33 -28.85 5.06
N VAL A 849 0.79 -29.06 3.86
CA VAL A 849 -0.46 -29.76 3.61
C VAL A 849 -0.29 -30.69 2.41
N VAL A 850 -0.98 -31.84 2.43
CA VAL A 850 -1.09 -32.73 1.26
C VAL A 850 -2.46 -32.51 0.63
N GLU A 851 -2.47 -32.25 -0.67
CA GLU A 851 -3.68 -32.12 -1.47
C GLU A 851 -3.85 -33.38 -2.32
N GLU A 852 -5.01 -34.04 -2.21
CA GLU A 852 -5.39 -35.20 -3.02
C GLU A 852 -6.25 -34.78 -4.21
N PHE A 853 -6.00 -35.37 -5.38
CA PHE A 853 -6.85 -35.20 -6.56
C PHE A 853 -6.84 -36.45 -7.45
N PRO A 854 -7.92 -36.72 -8.20
CA PRO A 854 -7.96 -37.85 -9.13
C PRO A 854 -6.87 -37.74 -10.20
N THR A 855 -6.25 -38.86 -10.56
CA THR A 855 -5.30 -38.88 -11.69
C THR A 855 -6.06 -38.60 -13.01
N PRO A 856 -5.56 -37.72 -13.89
CA PRO A 856 -6.20 -37.41 -15.18
C PRO A 856 -6.41 -38.59 -16.12
#